data_AF-A0A1V5UHU1-F1
#
_entry.id   AF-A0A1V5UHU1-F1
#
_cell.length_a   1.000
_cell.length_b   1.000
_cell.length_c   1.000
_cell.angle_alpha   90.00
_cell.angle_beta   90.00
_cell.angle_gamma   90.00
#
_symmetry.space_group_name_H-M   'P 1'
#
loop_
_entity.id
_entity.type
_entity.pdbx_description
1 polymer ?
#
loop_
_entity_poly.entity_id
_entity_poly.type
_entity_poly.pdbx_seq_one_letter_code
_entity_poly.pdbx_strand_id
1 'polypeptide(L)'
;MKHKRYLSKIFVLLISFLSILSCQQTSSSRSESLSDSLIVSDESSEVTSSGSSEESSSEVDIRQYMVTNGNFESGDLAGWEVVKGDAFSDSDVVNLEMVTPSVTYNKEGTYFLYSQNESAEGILRSSAFVIGGSGIITFKLGGAYLGALTYISFIDAHTNIELYRVNNQLFNIPNAQNYEYRVENMNDYYVDLSNFLGRAIKIQLVDQSSANYGYLVVDNFITYYQNRPNLAGYTKASDVKPLFPDYAGTPTSLYNGDFSLGLDGYTVIGEEGVFKASHINASRRLSNRADETKIGVLRSSAFKVTNQLLASLRVGATKHRDVTYVSLKEVGTNIEVFRFFSDRWKDADEEATHLYYLDLTPYQHKALYFEFVDNSRGDWGLITLEQMKTDYMTLPHINDEIAFNLLSFDTADYTYSAMRDYVNPYIATISDDTTRTTVQKTFYATLDGIVNNKGTWPSVIQRNKRNGTTFVITGDINAMWLRDSSAQVLPYLQFMNMDQDVQMLVRGLLLRQFELIRRNQYANAFNNDGSVFELKFEIDSLMYPLWLASNYYDITKDASIFDAFFQIMFQKVLETLENERNHDDANYMITIGNDRDAGPHEVNLESGLIWSGYRPSDDVNYYKFFIPGNMFAVATLEKMAAVFQSINRFPNELSAATLMASEVRAAIETYATYNHPTYGKIYAFETNGFSSDANSDSGKLLMDAANIPSLLSIPWLGYAAKDDATYLNTRAFILSKDNPYYYEGTYAKGIGDPHDMIGGTNPHPETPVPWHMALAMQGLTTDNQAEIETMIEYMTNTTGGTYVMHEAFNANNPSEYSRDWFTWPCALYAHLYLTKILNINVLEDPL
;
A
#
# COMPACT_ATOMS: atom_id res chain seq x y z
N MET A 1 -42.63 26.78 -30.07
CA MET A 1 -44.11 26.68 -30.19
C MET A 1 -44.55 25.29 -29.76
N LYS A 2 -45.77 25.16 -29.19
CA LYS A 2 -46.69 23.98 -29.17
C LYS A 2 -46.05 22.55 -29.20
N HIS A 3 -46.04 21.78 -28.09
CA HIS A 3 -47.15 20.92 -27.55
C HIS A 3 -47.04 19.44 -28.03
N LYS A 4 -47.40 18.38 -27.28
CA LYS A 4 -47.89 18.11 -25.89
C LYS A 4 -47.49 16.64 -25.53
N ARG A 5 -46.95 16.31 -24.35
CA ARG A 5 -47.63 15.85 -23.10
C ARG A 5 -48.66 14.70 -23.23
N TYR A 6 -48.50 13.64 -22.43
CA TYR A 6 -49.53 13.10 -21.50
C TYR A 6 -48.97 12.16 -20.40
N LEU A 7 -49.51 12.32 -19.17
CA LEU A 7 -49.73 11.43 -17.98
C LEU A 7 -48.72 10.29 -17.60
N SER A 8 -48.31 9.99 -16.34
CA SER A 8 -48.56 10.45 -14.94
C SER A 8 -49.43 9.57 -13.99
N LYS A 9 -48.77 8.88 -13.04
CA LYS A 9 -49.14 8.51 -11.63
C LYS A 9 -50.43 7.69 -11.30
N ILE A 10 -50.30 6.74 -10.33
CA ILE A 10 -50.99 6.65 -8.99
C ILE A 10 -51.01 5.21 -8.43
N PHE A 11 -50.61 5.03 -7.15
CA PHE A 11 -51.06 4.08 -6.07
C PHE A 11 -49.88 3.99 -5.05
N VAL A 12 -49.89 4.29 -3.74
CA VAL A 12 -50.88 4.28 -2.61
C VAL A 12 -51.13 2.88 -2.02
N LEU A 13 -51.19 2.61 -0.69
CA LEU A 13 -50.46 3.03 0.55
C LEU A 13 -51.04 2.19 1.73
N LEU A 14 -50.30 1.95 2.84
CA LEU A 14 -50.75 1.32 4.13
C LEU A 14 -51.21 -0.17 4.04
N ILE A 15 -51.29 -1.00 5.10
CA ILE A 15 -51.17 -0.95 6.59
C ILE A 15 -50.51 -2.29 7.06
N SER A 16 -49.99 -2.59 8.27
CA SER A 16 -49.91 -2.00 9.63
C SER A 16 -48.53 -2.35 10.27
N PHE A 17 -48.00 -1.88 11.42
CA PHE A 17 -48.43 -1.18 12.66
C PHE A 17 -48.55 -2.06 13.96
N LEU A 18 -47.70 -1.75 14.96
CA LEU A 18 -47.76 -2.03 16.43
C LEU A 18 -47.45 -3.43 17.04
N SER A 19 -46.39 -3.48 17.87
CA SER A 19 -46.39 -4.07 19.24
C SER A 19 -45.18 -3.55 20.05
N ILE A 20 -45.39 -3.15 21.31
CA ILE A 20 -44.37 -2.68 22.27
C ILE A 20 -44.71 -3.25 23.65
N LEU A 21 -43.70 -3.78 24.37
CA LEU A 21 -43.55 -3.86 25.85
C LEU A 21 -42.22 -4.61 26.10
N SER A 22 -41.18 -3.96 26.64
CA SER A 22 -40.80 -3.94 28.07
C SER A 22 -40.18 -5.26 28.59
N CYS A 23 -39.21 -5.29 29.50
CA CYS A 23 -38.66 -4.23 30.36
C CYS A 23 -37.30 -4.69 30.95
N GLN A 24 -36.46 -3.74 31.42
CA GLN A 24 -35.54 -3.90 32.59
C GLN A 24 -34.44 -5.01 32.56
N GLN A 25 -33.31 -4.93 33.28
CA GLN A 25 -32.48 -3.83 33.84
C GLN A 25 -31.17 -4.48 34.36
N THR A 26 -30.04 -3.76 34.39
CA THR A 26 -28.83 -4.08 35.23
C THR A 26 -28.09 -5.42 34.98
N SER A 27 -26.80 -5.62 35.31
CA SER A 27 -25.68 -4.70 35.63
C SER A 27 -24.31 -5.45 35.60
N SER A 28 -23.22 -4.68 35.70
CA SER A 28 -21.98 -5.01 36.43
C SER A 28 -21.15 -6.25 36.05
N SER A 29 -20.16 -6.04 35.18
CA SER A 29 -18.71 -6.01 35.50
C SER A 29 -18.03 -7.10 36.37
N ARG A 30 -16.75 -7.34 36.03
CA ARG A 30 -15.69 -8.15 36.68
C ARG A 30 -15.77 -9.66 36.35
N SER A 31 -14.72 -10.33 35.86
CA SER A 31 -13.24 -10.27 35.98
C SER A 31 -12.65 -11.01 37.17
N GLU A 32 -12.08 -12.19 36.91
CA GLU A 32 -10.95 -12.86 37.59
C GLU A 32 -10.73 -14.19 36.81
N SER A 33 -9.64 -14.31 36.03
CA SER A 33 -8.36 -14.92 36.43
C SER A 33 -8.46 -16.40 36.85
N LEU A 34 -8.03 -17.30 35.95
CA LEU A 34 -7.79 -18.70 36.26
C LEU A 34 -6.28 -18.95 36.33
N SER A 35 -5.81 -19.39 37.50
CA SER A 35 -4.44 -19.86 37.73
C SER A 35 -4.39 -21.39 37.79
N ASP A 36 -3.21 -21.93 37.48
CA ASP A 36 -2.81 -23.33 37.56
C ASP A 36 -3.45 -24.20 38.66
N SER A 37 -3.69 -25.48 38.34
CA SER A 37 -2.70 -26.51 38.71
C SER A 37 -3.04 -27.91 38.20
N LEU A 38 -2.01 -28.64 37.78
CA LEU A 38 -2.07 -30.10 37.63
C LEU A 38 -1.90 -30.76 39.01
N ILE A 39 -2.70 -31.79 39.28
CA ILE A 39 -2.39 -32.83 40.28
C ILE A 39 -2.57 -34.19 39.61
N VAL A 40 -1.54 -35.03 39.70
CA VAL A 40 -1.55 -36.44 39.32
C VAL A 40 -1.74 -37.28 40.58
N SER A 41 -2.53 -38.34 40.51
CA SER A 41 -2.59 -39.40 41.53
C SER A 41 -2.79 -40.76 40.84
N ASP A 42 -2.19 -41.80 41.41
CA ASP A 42 -1.87 -43.07 40.72
C ASP A 42 -2.59 -44.28 41.35
N GLU A 43 -2.33 -45.47 40.79
CA GLU A 43 -2.49 -46.82 41.36
C GLU A 43 -3.89 -47.37 41.73
N SER A 44 -4.42 -48.21 40.83
CA SER A 44 -4.90 -49.60 41.06
C SER A 44 -5.94 -49.95 42.15
N SER A 45 -6.93 -50.79 41.79
CA SER A 45 -6.93 -52.23 42.18
C SER A 45 -8.20 -53.03 41.78
N GLU A 46 -7.95 -54.33 41.61
CA GLU A 46 -8.80 -55.54 41.50
C GLU A 46 -10.32 -55.54 41.20
N VAL A 47 -10.62 -56.39 40.21
CA VAL A 47 -11.91 -56.92 39.75
C VAL A 47 -12.79 -57.54 40.85
N THR A 48 -14.09 -57.27 40.80
CA THR A 48 -15.14 -58.25 41.16
C THR A 48 -16.22 -58.28 40.07
N SER A 49 -16.94 -59.40 39.95
CA SER A 49 -17.84 -59.65 38.82
C SER A 49 -19.29 -60.00 39.23
N SER A 50 -20.24 -59.30 38.64
CA SER A 50 -21.66 -59.68 38.58
C SER A 50 -22.26 -59.04 37.33
N GLY A 51 -22.69 -59.85 36.36
CA GLY A 51 -23.07 -59.37 35.04
C GLY A 51 -24.55 -59.04 34.87
N SER A 52 -24.83 -58.11 33.95
CA SER A 52 -26.09 -57.99 33.21
C SER A 52 -25.75 -57.70 31.75
N SER A 53 -26.34 -58.46 30.83
CA SER A 53 -26.07 -58.35 29.39
C SER A 53 -26.93 -57.27 28.75
N GLU A 54 -26.34 -56.11 28.49
CA GLU A 54 -26.89 -55.13 27.54
C GLU A 54 -25.80 -54.77 26.54
N GLU A 55 -26.00 -55.13 25.27
CA GLU A 55 -25.14 -54.71 24.16
C GLU A 55 -25.43 -53.24 23.84
N SER A 56 -24.79 -52.32 24.56
CA SER A 56 -24.77 -50.92 24.15
C SER A 56 -23.89 -50.78 22.91
N SER A 57 -24.47 -51.02 21.73
CA SER A 57 -23.87 -50.65 20.46
C SER A 57 -23.77 -49.12 20.42
N SER A 58 -22.63 -48.58 20.87
CA SER A 58 -22.30 -47.17 20.71
C SER A 58 -22.24 -46.87 19.22
N GLU A 59 -23.29 -46.28 18.67
CA GLU A 59 -23.27 -45.76 17.30
C GLU A 59 -22.10 -44.78 17.20
N VAL A 60 -21.10 -45.16 16.39
CA VAL A 60 -19.94 -44.29 16.14
C VAL A 60 -20.47 -43.07 15.41
N ASP A 61 -20.31 -41.88 16.00
CA ASP A 61 -20.76 -40.66 15.36
C ASP A 61 -19.90 -40.35 14.12
N ILE A 62 -20.36 -40.84 12.97
CA ILE A 62 -19.66 -40.72 11.69
C ILE A 62 -19.61 -39.28 11.17
N ARG A 63 -20.41 -38.35 11.73
CA ARG A 63 -20.47 -36.96 11.26
C ARG A 63 -19.13 -36.26 11.37
N GLN A 64 -18.31 -36.60 12.38
CA GLN A 64 -16.95 -36.08 12.54
C GLN A 64 -16.01 -36.46 11.39
N TYR A 65 -16.34 -37.49 10.60
CA TYR A 65 -15.56 -37.95 9.44
C TYR A 65 -16.16 -37.48 8.10
N MET A 66 -17.32 -36.81 8.12
CA MET A 66 -18.03 -36.33 6.94
C MET A 66 -17.77 -34.85 6.73
N VAL A 67 -17.39 -34.45 5.52
CA VAL A 67 -17.39 -33.04 5.12
C VAL A 67 -18.83 -32.54 4.98
N THR A 68 -19.11 -31.33 5.46
CA THR A 68 -20.41 -30.69 5.28
C THR A 68 -20.61 -30.39 3.79
N ASN A 69 -21.78 -30.73 3.23
CA ASN A 69 -22.16 -30.35 1.86
C ASN A 69 -21.12 -30.77 0.78
N GLY A 70 -20.47 -31.93 0.96
CA GLY A 70 -19.46 -32.44 0.03
C GLY A 70 -19.97 -32.76 -1.38
N ASN A 71 -21.29 -32.86 -1.54
CA ASN A 71 -21.99 -33.15 -2.78
C ASN A 71 -22.86 -31.97 -3.28
N PHE A 72 -22.73 -30.78 -2.69
CA PHE A 72 -23.39 -29.53 -3.12
C PHE A 72 -24.94 -29.55 -3.28
N GLU A 73 -25.63 -30.64 -2.91
CA GLU A 73 -27.09 -30.84 -3.03
C GLU A 73 -27.97 -29.87 -2.19
N SER A 74 -27.35 -28.98 -1.42
CA SER A 74 -27.99 -27.80 -0.82
C SER A 74 -28.44 -26.78 -1.88
N GLY A 75 -27.71 -26.68 -3.00
CA GLY A 75 -27.81 -25.58 -3.96
C GLY A 75 -27.02 -24.33 -3.54
N ASP A 76 -26.14 -24.42 -2.54
CA ASP A 76 -25.30 -23.32 -2.04
C ASP A 76 -23.93 -23.83 -1.52
N LEU A 77 -23.07 -22.92 -1.06
CA LEU A 77 -21.75 -23.24 -0.49
C LEU A 77 -21.79 -23.53 1.02
N ALA A 78 -22.93 -23.85 1.64
CA ALA A 78 -23.01 -24.08 3.08
C ALA A 78 -21.98 -25.10 3.57
N GLY A 79 -21.23 -24.77 4.62
CA GLY A 79 -20.14 -25.61 5.11
C GLY A 79 -18.80 -25.45 4.36
N TRP A 80 -18.74 -24.56 3.37
CA TRP A 80 -17.51 -24.10 2.73
C TRP A 80 -17.30 -22.58 2.98
N GLU A 81 -16.06 -22.13 2.84
CA GLU A 81 -15.55 -20.78 3.10
C GLU A 81 -14.84 -20.28 1.84
N VAL A 82 -15.23 -19.12 1.30
CA VAL A 82 -14.45 -18.42 0.26
C VAL A 82 -13.31 -17.67 0.95
N VAL A 83 -12.09 -18.19 0.79
CA VAL A 83 -10.88 -17.76 1.51
C VAL A 83 -10.19 -16.58 0.81
N LYS A 84 -10.28 -16.53 -0.52
CA LYS A 84 -9.68 -15.51 -1.39
C LYS A 84 -10.50 -15.46 -2.67
N GLY A 85 -10.64 -14.26 -3.23
CA GLY A 85 -11.11 -14.04 -4.60
C GLY A 85 -12.60 -14.29 -4.82
N ASP A 86 -13.00 -14.30 -6.08
CA ASP A 86 -14.39 -14.27 -6.56
C ASP A 86 -14.72 -15.40 -7.55
N ALA A 87 -13.81 -16.35 -7.79
CA ALA A 87 -14.07 -17.55 -8.60
C ALA A 87 -15.06 -18.56 -7.97
N PHE A 88 -15.55 -18.32 -6.75
CA PHE A 88 -16.49 -19.19 -6.06
C PHE A 88 -17.56 -18.40 -5.31
N SER A 89 -18.83 -18.70 -5.59
CA SER A 89 -20.02 -18.13 -4.98
C SER A 89 -21.16 -19.17 -4.91
N ASP A 90 -22.24 -18.87 -4.18
CA ASP A 90 -23.44 -19.74 -4.17
C ASP A 90 -24.04 -19.89 -5.58
N SER A 91 -23.86 -18.90 -6.47
CA SER A 91 -24.29 -18.95 -7.87
C SER A 91 -23.50 -19.94 -8.73
N ASP A 92 -22.33 -20.40 -8.30
CA ASP A 92 -21.51 -21.39 -9.00
C ASP A 92 -21.92 -22.84 -8.67
N VAL A 93 -22.88 -23.02 -7.75
CA VAL A 93 -23.52 -24.32 -7.46
C VAL A 93 -24.69 -24.52 -8.42
N VAL A 94 -24.46 -25.24 -9.52
CA VAL A 94 -25.33 -25.27 -10.70
C VAL A 94 -26.01 -26.62 -10.91
N ASN A 95 -27.21 -26.58 -11.48
CA ASN A 95 -27.92 -27.75 -12.00
C ASN A 95 -27.88 -27.74 -13.54
N LEU A 96 -26.78 -28.24 -14.10
CA LEU A 96 -26.61 -28.49 -15.53
C LEU A 96 -26.59 -30.00 -15.81
N GLU A 97 -26.99 -30.40 -17.01
CA GLU A 97 -26.93 -31.80 -17.46
C GLU A 97 -25.82 -32.04 -18.49
N MET A 98 -25.68 -31.12 -19.45
CA MET A 98 -24.93 -31.32 -20.69
C MET A 98 -23.79 -30.30 -20.82
N VAL A 99 -22.55 -30.77 -20.96
CA VAL A 99 -21.38 -29.98 -21.38
C VAL A 99 -21.50 -29.63 -22.87
N THR A 100 -21.87 -30.63 -23.68
CA THR A 100 -22.13 -30.49 -25.12
C THR A 100 -23.45 -31.22 -25.44
N PRO A 101 -24.03 -31.07 -26.64
CA PRO A 101 -25.23 -31.83 -27.03
C PRO A 101 -25.11 -33.36 -26.97
N SER A 102 -23.90 -33.92 -26.78
CA SER A 102 -23.61 -35.35 -26.61
C SER A 102 -22.98 -35.73 -25.26
N VAL A 103 -22.30 -34.81 -24.58
CA VAL A 103 -21.54 -35.06 -23.35
C VAL A 103 -22.28 -34.54 -22.12
N THR A 104 -22.53 -35.41 -21.13
CA THR A 104 -23.06 -35.01 -19.81
C THR A 104 -21.95 -34.57 -18.85
N TYR A 105 -22.28 -33.77 -17.83
CA TYR A 105 -21.32 -33.38 -16.77
C TYR A 105 -20.89 -34.54 -15.86
N ASN A 106 -21.59 -35.69 -15.90
CA ASN A 106 -21.35 -36.86 -15.04
C ASN A 106 -21.41 -36.55 -13.51
N LYS A 107 -22.27 -35.58 -13.14
CA LYS A 107 -22.61 -35.28 -11.74
C LYS A 107 -23.34 -36.44 -11.05
N GLU A 108 -23.26 -36.49 -9.73
CA GLU A 108 -24.21 -37.16 -8.86
C GLU A 108 -25.39 -36.20 -8.57
N GLY A 109 -26.56 -36.72 -8.21
CA GLY A 109 -27.66 -35.87 -7.73
C GLY A 109 -28.14 -34.79 -8.71
N THR A 110 -28.22 -33.56 -8.21
CA THR A 110 -28.95 -32.42 -8.79
C THR A 110 -28.04 -31.21 -9.02
N TYR A 111 -27.09 -30.95 -8.13
CA TYR A 111 -26.22 -29.79 -8.09
C TYR A 111 -24.74 -30.20 -8.06
N PHE A 112 -23.88 -29.37 -8.65
CA PHE A 112 -22.42 -29.49 -8.54
C PHE A 112 -21.77 -28.11 -8.59
N LEU A 113 -20.51 -28.02 -8.17
CA LEU A 113 -19.77 -26.76 -8.20
C LEU A 113 -19.01 -26.60 -9.52
N TYR A 114 -19.16 -25.45 -10.17
CA TYR A 114 -18.50 -25.08 -11.42
C TYR A 114 -18.07 -23.61 -11.35
N SER A 115 -16.77 -23.32 -11.18
CA SER A 115 -16.24 -21.95 -11.21
C SER A 115 -16.24 -21.40 -12.64
N GLN A 116 -17.42 -21.10 -13.20
CA GLN A 116 -17.59 -20.79 -14.63
C GLN A 116 -16.89 -19.48 -15.06
N ASN A 117 -16.56 -18.58 -14.13
CA ASN A 117 -15.84 -17.36 -14.45
C ASN A 117 -14.35 -17.64 -14.73
N GLU A 118 -14.01 -18.03 -15.98
CA GLU A 118 -12.62 -18.28 -16.42
C GLU A 118 -11.64 -17.11 -16.18
N SER A 119 -12.12 -15.91 -15.87
CA SER A 119 -11.28 -14.71 -15.64
C SER A 119 -11.02 -14.39 -14.17
N ALA A 120 -11.68 -15.08 -13.23
CA ALA A 120 -11.49 -14.92 -11.79
C ALA A 120 -10.35 -15.79 -11.25
N GLU A 121 -9.94 -15.51 -10.01
CA GLU A 121 -9.17 -16.43 -9.18
C GLU A 121 -9.90 -16.62 -7.85
N GLY A 122 -9.66 -17.74 -7.17
CA GLY A 122 -10.22 -17.95 -5.84
C GLY A 122 -9.71 -19.18 -5.10
N ILE A 123 -10.07 -19.25 -3.82
CA ILE A 123 -9.81 -20.41 -2.98
C ILE A 123 -11.07 -20.70 -2.16
N LEU A 124 -11.68 -21.87 -2.36
CA LEU A 124 -12.79 -22.36 -1.54
C LEU A 124 -12.28 -23.42 -0.56
N ARG A 125 -12.72 -23.41 0.69
CA ARG A 125 -12.26 -24.33 1.73
C ARG A 125 -13.42 -24.90 2.56
N SER A 126 -13.45 -26.21 2.71
CA SER A 126 -14.48 -26.92 3.47
C SER A 126 -14.31 -26.82 5.00
N SER A 127 -15.41 -27.07 5.71
CA SER A 127 -15.45 -27.41 7.13
C SER A 127 -14.48 -28.54 7.47
N ALA A 128 -13.78 -28.44 8.59
CA ALA A 128 -12.83 -29.47 9.01
C ALA A 128 -13.52 -30.79 9.39
N PHE A 129 -12.92 -31.91 9.00
CA PHE A 129 -13.35 -33.27 9.34
C PHE A 129 -12.13 -34.14 9.66
N VAL A 130 -12.34 -35.26 10.35
CA VAL A 130 -11.29 -36.21 10.74
C VAL A 130 -11.19 -37.33 9.70
N ILE A 131 -9.98 -37.74 9.33
CA ILE A 131 -9.77 -38.91 8.47
C ILE A 131 -10.10 -40.17 9.29
N GLY A 132 -11.18 -40.87 8.92
CA GLY A 132 -11.68 -42.06 9.62
C GLY A 132 -11.87 -43.29 8.73
N GLY A 133 -12.20 -44.42 9.36
CA GLY A 133 -12.52 -45.67 8.68
C GLY A 133 -11.34 -46.19 7.85
N SER A 134 -11.54 -46.32 6.53
CA SER A 134 -10.51 -46.79 5.59
C SER A 134 -9.51 -45.70 5.13
N GLY A 135 -9.76 -44.42 5.42
CA GLY A 135 -8.93 -43.31 4.95
C GLY A 135 -8.97 -43.07 3.43
N ILE A 136 -9.93 -43.69 2.72
CA ILE A 136 -10.22 -43.41 1.31
C ILE A 136 -11.20 -42.25 1.23
N ILE A 137 -10.90 -41.27 0.37
CA ILE A 137 -11.83 -40.21 -0.04
C ILE A 137 -12.04 -40.34 -1.53
N THR A 138 -13.29 -40.33 -1.99
CA THR A 138 -13.68 -40.28 -3.40
C THR A 138 -14.33 -38.95 -3.74
N PHE A 139 -14.21 -38.51 -4.99
CA PHE A 139 -14.81 -37.28 -5.51
C PHE A 139 -14.88 -37.31 -7.04
N LYS A 140 -15.63 -36.38 -7.62
CA LYS A 140 -15.73 -36.14 -9.06
C LYS A 140 -14.95 -34.86 -9.41
N LEU A 141 -14.18 -34.89 -10.50
CA LEU A 141 -13.38 -33.76 -10.98
C LEU A 141 -13.37 -33.66 -12.52
N GLY A 142 -13.65 -32.45 -13.01
CA GLY A 142 -13.49 -31.97 -14.38
C GLY A 142 -12.86 -30.56 -14.40
N GLY A 143 -12.62 -30.00 -15.57
CA GLY A 143 -11.87 -28.75 -15.74
C GLY A 143 -10.39 -28.91 -15.35
N ALA A 144 -9.80 -27.88 -14.78
CA ALA A 144 -8.46 -27.82 -14.21
C ALA A 144 -7.33 -28.16 -15.20
N TYR A 145 -7.34 -27.51 -16.37
CA TYR A 145 -6.35 -27.81 -17.42
C TYR A 145 -4.91 -27.56 -16.96
N LEU A 146 -4.62 -26.34 -16.49
CA LEU A 146 -3.29 -25.97 -16.01
C LEU A 146 -3.14 -26.33 -14.53
N GLY A 147 -2.95 -27.63 -14.26
CA GLY A 147 -2.89 -28.24 -12.92
C GLY A 147 -1.81 -27.76 -11.93
N ALA A 148 -1.04 -26.72 -12.29
CA ALA A 148 -0.21 -25.97 -11.33
C ALA A 148 -0.99 -24.85 -10.63
N LEU A 149 -2.00 -24.30 -11.31
CA LEU A 149 -2.83 -23.17 -10.89
C LEU A 149 -4.22 -23.63 -10.42
N THR A 150 -4.77 -24.67 -11.04
CA THR A 150 -6.07 -25.27 -10.68
C THR A 150 -5.93 -26.67 -10.10
N TYR A 151 -6.39 -26.88 -8.86
CA TYR A 151 -6.24 -28.16 -8.16
C TYR A 151 -7.11 -28.28 -6.91
N ILE A 152 -7.30 -29.53 -6.47
CA ILE A 152 -7.81 -29.87 -5.14
C ILE A 152 -6.62 -30.14 -4.24
N SER A 153 -6.58 -29.56 -3.03
CA SER A 153 -5.59 -29.86 -2.00
C SER A 153 -6.24 -30.32 -0.70
N PHE A 154 -5.62 -31.29 -0.04
CA PHE A 154 -6.03 -31.82 1.27
C PHE A 154 -5.02 -31.30 2.31
N ILE A 155 -5.47 -30.38 3.15
CA ILE A 155 -4.61 -29.64 4.10
C ILE A 155 -4.89 -30.06 5.55
N ASP A 156 -3.86 -30.00 6.41
CA ASP A 156 -4.05 -30.10 7.86
C ASP A 156 -4.94 -28.97 8.38
N ALA A 157 -5.96 -29.31 9.18
CA ALA A 157 -6.97 -28.33 9.63
C ALA A 157 -6.43 -27.26 10.60
N HIS A 158 -5.26 -27.48 11.21
CA HIS A 158 -4.63 -26.58 12.18
C HIS A 158 -3.42 -25.84 11.60
N THR A 159 -2.60 -26.52 10.80
CA THR A 159 -1.34 -25.94 10.26
C THR A 159 -1.44 -25.47 8.81
N ASN A 160 -2.51 -25.80 8.09
CA ASN A 160 -2.70 -25.57 6.65
C ASN A 160 -1.59 -26.17 5.75
N ILE A 161 -0.77 -27.09 6.27
CA ILE A 161 0.24 -27.81 5.48
C ILE A 161 -0.45 -28.80 4.54
N GLU A 162 -0.03 -28.82 3.27
CA GLU A 162 -0.54 -29.74 2.26
C GLU A 162 -0.08 -31.18 2.51
N LEU A 163 -1.06 -32.06 2.70
CA LEU A 163 -0.87 -33.50 2.86
C LEU A 163 -0.93 -34.22 1.51
N TYR A 164 -1.73 -33.72 0.57
CA TYR A 164 -1.96 -34.29 -0.76
C TYR A 164 -2.50 -33.24 -1.73
N ARG A 165 -2.06 -33.21 -3.00
CA ARG A 165 -2.68 -32.39 -4.06
C ARG A 165 -3.07 -33.22 -5.28
N VAL A 166 -4.20 -32.88 -5.90
CA VAL A 166 -4.75 -33.52 -7.10
C VAL A 166 -5.05 -32.48 -8.19
N ASN A 167 -4.62 -32.77 -9.43
CA ASN A 167 -5.04 -32.08 -10.64
C ASN A 167 -5.89 -33.00 -11.55
N ASN A 168 -6.54 -32.46 -12.58
CA ASN A 168 -7.27 -33.28 -13.57
C ASN A 168 -6.30 -33.96 -14.55
N GLN A 169 -5.73 -35.08 -14.13
CA GLN A 169 -4.85 -35.94 -14.93
C GLN A 169 -5.52 -36.52 -16.19
N LEU A 170 -6.85 -36.46 -16.29
CA LEU A 170 -7.62 -37.03 -17.39
C LEU A 170 -8.04 -36.02 -18.45
N PHE A 171 -7.88 -34.71 -18.23
CA PHE A 171 -8.43 -33.63 -19.07
C PHE A 171 -8.28 -33.86 -20.59
N ASN A 172 -7.04 -34.04 -21.06
CA ASN A 172 -6.70 -34.29 -22.46
C ASN A 172 -6.70 -35.78 -22.87
N ILE A 173 -7.25 -36.69 -22.04
CA ILE A 173 -7.33 -38.13 -22.32
C ILE A 173 -8.74 -38.48 -22.84
N PRO A 174 -8.90 -38.88 -24.11
CA PRO A 174 -10.20 -39.27 -24.65
C PRO A 174 -10.84 -40.41 -23.85
N ASN A 175 -12.16 -40.40 -23.68
CA ASN A 175 -12.85 -41.55 -23.14
C ASN A 175 -12.87 -42.70 -24.16
N ALA A 176 -12.40 -43.88 -23.76
CA ALA A 176 -12.26 -45.07 -24.59
C ALA A 176 -13.58 -45.66 -25.14
N GLN A 177 -14.72 -45.07 -24.79
CA GLN A 177 -16.07 -45.53 -25.15
C GLN A 177 -16.75 -44.63 -26.21
N ASN A 178 -16.45 -43.32 -26.23
CA ASN A 178 -17.10 -42.32 -27.09
C ASN A 178 -16.12 -41.37 -27.81
N TYR A 179 -14.80 -41.49 -27.60
CA TYR A 179 -13.74 -40.67 -28.22
C TYR A 179 -13.74 -39.16 -27.88
N GLU A 180 -14.72 -38.67 -27.14
CA GLU A 180 -14.78 -37.28 -26.66
C GLU A 180 -13.74 -37.06 -25.53
N TYR A 181 -13.18 -35.85 -25.47
CA TYR A 181 -12.18 -35.43 -24.47
C TYR A 181 -12.85 -35.16 -23.11
N ARG A 182 -12.12 -35.40 -22.00
CA ARG A 182 -12.64 -35.31 -20.63
C ARG A 182 -12.46 -33.92 -20.03
N VAL A 183 -12.98 -32.90 -20.72
CA VAL A 183 -12.77 -31.48 -20.46
C VAL A 183 -13.50 -31.06 -19.16
N GLU A 184 -14.73 -30.57 -19.26
CA GLU A 184 -15.57 -30.18 -18.11
C GLU A 184 -16.27 -31.39 -17.47
N ASN A 185 -16.52 -32.45 -18.24
CA ASN A 185 -17.25 -33.61 -17.76
C ASN A 185 -16.45 -34.35 -16.68
N MET A 186 -17.05 -34.48 -15.50
CA MET A 186 -16.33 -34.92 -14.32
C MET A 186 -16.01 -36.40 -14.36
N ASN A 187 -14.88 -36.76 -13.75
CA ASN A 187 -14.36 -38.11 -13.71
C ASN A 187 -14.24 -38.56 -12.25
N ASP A 188 -14.54 -39.84 -12.01
CA ASP A 188 -14.54 -40.40 -10.67
C ASP A 188 -13.11 -40.68 -10.19
N TYR A 189 -12.69 -40.00 -9.13
CA TYR A 189 -11.35 -40.03 -8.56
C TYR A 189 -11.35 -40.53 -7.11
N TYR A 190 -10.20 -41.05 -6.65
CA TYR A 190 -9.96 -41.30 -5.24
C TYR A 190 -8.53 -40.97 -4.80
N VAL A 191 -8.40 -40.60 -3.51
CA VAL A 191 -7.13 -40.52 -2.78
C VAL A 191 -7.09 -41.57 -1.67
N ASP A 192 -5.88 -41.98 -1.28
CA ASP A 192 -5.63 -42.96 -0.22
C ASP A 192 -4.82 -42.28 0.89
N LEU A 193 -5.55 -41.73 1.88
CA LEU A 193 -5.02 -40.97 3.01
C LEU A 193 -4.96 -41.82 4.29
N SER A 194 -4.96 -43.15 4.16
CA SER A 194 -4.90 -44.12 5.27
C SER A 194 -3.71 -43.92 6.23
N ASN A 195 -2.59 -43.37 5.73
CA ASN A 195 -1.43 -42.98 6.54
C ASN A 195 -1.67 -41.76 7.47
N PHE A 196 -2.83 -41.10 7.37
CA PHE A 196 -3.19 -39.91 8.13
C PHE A 196 -4.48 -40.11 8.99
N LEU A 197 -4.89 -41.35 9.23
CA LEU A 197 -6.04 -41.67 10.10
C LEU A 197 -5.96 -40.97 11.46
N GLY A 198 -7.09 -40.44 11.93
CA GLY A 198 -7.21 -39.64 13.16
C GLY A 198 -6.79 -38.18 13.03
N ARG A 199 -6.23 -37.75 11.90
CA ARG A 199 -5.88 -36.35 11.64
C ARG A 199 -7.10 -35.54 11.20
N ALA A 200 -7.26 -34.33 11.73
CA ALA A 200 -8.24 -33.37 11.23
C ALA A 200 -7.69 -32.65 10.00
N ILE A 201 -8.48 -32.59 8.92
CA ILE A 201 -8.11 -31.99 7.64
C ILE A 201 -9.24 -31.11 7.09
N LYS A 202 -8.93 -30.35 6.04
CA LYS A 202 -9.89 -29.65 5.19
C LYS A 202 -9.59 -29.98 3.73
N ILE A 203 -10.63 -30.09 2.90
CA ILE A 203 -10.50 -30.01 1.44
C ILE A 203 -10.47 -28.53 1.05
N GLN A 204 -9.51 -28.15 0.22
CA GLN A 204 -9.38 -26.82 -0.35
C GLN A 204 -9.37 -26.92 -1.88
N LEU A 205 -10.29 -26.23 -2.53
CA LEU A 205 -10.32 -26.03 -3.98
C LEU A 205 -9.53 -24.75 -4.26
N VAL A 206 -8.64 -24.79 -5.25
CA VAL A 206 -7.82 -23.64 -5.61
C VAL A 206 -7.92 -23.38 -7.11
N ASP A 207 -8.22 -22.14 -7.43
CA ASP A 207 -8.35 -21.60 -8.77
C ASP A 207 -7.45 -20.37 -8.91
N GLN A 208 -6.43 -20.44 -9.76
CA GLN A 208 -5.45 -19.36 -9.97
C GLN A 208 -5.17 -19.09 -11.46
N SER A 209 -6.15 -19.36 -12.34
CA SER A 209 -5.93 -19.34 -13.79
C SER A 209 -7.03 -18.61 -14.54
N SER A 210 -6.82 -17.31 -14.70
CA SER A 210 -7.63 -16.34 -15.46
C SER A 210 -7.78 -16.59 -16.97
N ALA A 211 -7.54 -17.82 -17.46
CA ALA A 211 -7.70 -18.24 -18.85
C ALA A 211 -7.65 -19.79 -19.05
N ASN A 212 -7.90 -20.22 -20.30
CA ASN A 212 -7.56 -21.52 -20.88
C ASN A 212 -8.20 -22.76 -20.20
N TYR A 213 -9.50 -22.75 -19.86
CA TYR A 213 -10.14 -23.86 -19.14
C TYR A 213 -9.45 -24.20 -17.80
N GLY A 214 -8.74 -23.22 -17.23
CA GLY A 214 -8.13 -23.31 -15.91
C GLY A 214 -9.11 -22.91 -14.82
N TYR A 215 -10.26 -23.58 -14.76
CA TYR A 215 -11.26 -23.46 -13.68
C TYR A 215 -11.62 -24.85 -13.14
N LEU A 216 -12.33 -24.95 -12.01
CA LEU A 216 -12.70 -26.23 -11.39
C LEU A 216 -14.17 -26.62 -11.62
N VAL A 217 -14.40 -27.89 -11.95
CA VAL A 217 -15.72 -28.54 -11.93
C VAL A 217 -15.65 -29.73 -10.98
N VAL A 218 -16.35 -29.69 -9.84
CA VAL A 218 -16.22 -30.70 -8.76
C VAL A 218 -17.53 -31.07 -8.09
N ASP A 219 -17.59 -32.31 -7.61
CA ASP A 219 -18.80 -32.90 -7.03
C ASP A 219 -18.47 -34.11 -6.11
N ASN A 220 -19.44 -34.51 -5.29
CA ASN A 220 -19.55 -35.80 -4.60
C ASN A 220 -18.32 -36.22 -3.78
N PHE A 221 -17.80 -35.31 -2.94
CA PHE A 221 -16.76 -35.60 -1.96
C PHE A 221 -17.27 -36.51 -0.83
N ILE A 222 -17.07 -37.82 -0.97
CA ILE A 222 -17.40 -38.82 0.07
C ILE A 222 -16.13 -39.09 0.90
N THR A 223 -16.09 -38.56 2.12
CA THR A 223 -14.89 -38.55 2.97
C THR A 223 -14.80 -39.69 3.99
N TYR A 224 -15.85 -40.50 4.13
CA TYR A 224 -15.88 -41.62 5.06
C TYR A 224 -16.41 -42.91 4.44
N TYR A 225 -15.58 -43.94 4.48
CA TYR A 225 -15.98 -45.32 4.25
C TYR A 225 -15.43 -46.19 5.38
N GLN A 226 -16.32 -46.85 6.14
CA GLN A 226 -15.95 -47.72 7.27
C GLN A 226 -14.95 -48.82 6.87
N ASN A 227 -15.13 -49.40 5.67
CA ASN A 227 -14.25 -50.38 5.05
C ASN A 227 -13.84 -49.87 3.66
N ARG A 228 -12.74 -50.36 3.08
CA ARG A 228 -12.27 -49.90 1.74
C ARG A 228 -13.38 -50.13 0.69
N PRO A 229 -13.85 -49.10 -0.03
CA PRO A 229 -14.92 -49.23 -1.01
C PRO A 229 -14.48 -49.99 -2.27
N ASN A 230 -15.44 -50.38 -3.11
CA ASN A 230 -15.17 -50.87 -4.45
C ASN A 230 -14.76 -49.70 -5.35
N LEU A 231 -13.48 -49.64 -5.71
CA LEU A 231 -12.89 -48.56 -6.52
C LEU A 231 -12.78 -48.95 -8.02
N ALA A 232 -13.51 -49.98 -8.47
CA ALA A 232 -13.59 -50.31 -9.89
C ALA A 232 -14.25 -49.17 -10.68
N GLY A 233 -13.53 -48.61 -11.65
CA GLY A 233 -13.96 -47.43 -12.43
C GLY A 233 -13.37 -46.11 -11.93
N TYR A 234 -12.93 -46.03 -10.68
CA TYR A 234 -12.30 -44.82 -10.12
C TYR A 234 -10.82 -44.72 -10.52
N THR A 235 -10.40 -43.50 -10.85
CA THR A 235 -8.99 -43.16 -11.08
C THR A 235 -8.31 -42.88 -9.75
N LYS A 236 -7.19 -43.54 -9.45
CA LYS A 236 -6.36 -43.12 -8.31
C LYS A 236 -5.67 -41.82 -8.70
N ALA A 237 -5.97 -40.73 -8.01
CA ALA A 237 -5.20 -39.50 -8.15
C ALA A 237 -3.75 -39.74 -7.69
N SER A 238 -2.78 -39.14 -8.38
CA SER A 238 -1.41 -39.03 -7.86
C SER A 238 -1.30 -37.77 -7.02
N ASP A 239 -0.43 -37.80 -6.01
CA ASP A 239 0.00 -36.59 -5.32
C ASP A 239 0.90 -35.77 -6.27
N VAL A 240 0.45 -34.57 -6.63
CA VAL A 240 1.19 -33.63 -7.50
C VAL A 240 1.72 -32.42 -6.74
N LYS A 241 1.69 -32.43 -5.40
CA LYS A 241 2.20 -31.33 -4.59
C LYS A 241 3.73 -31.19 -4.73
N PRO A 242 4.29 -29.97 -4.67
CA PRO A 242 5.73 -29.76 -4.65
C PRO A 242 6.38 -30.52 -3.49
N LEU A 243 7.49 -31.21 -3.77
CA LEU A 243 8.31 -31.85 -2.75
C LEU A 243 9.64 -31.10 -2.63
N PHE A 244 9.81 -30.43 -1.50
CA PHE A 244 11.04 -29.75 -1.10
C PHE A 244 11.53 -30.32 0.24
N PRO A 245 12.81 -30.10 0.62
CA PRO A 245 13.23 -30.28 2.00
C PRO A 245 12.40 -29.43 2.97
N ASP A 246 12.47 -29.75 4.25
CA ASP A 246 12.00 -28.86 5.30
C ASP A 246 12.84 -27.58 5.35
N TYR A 247 12.44 -26.59 6.16
CA TYR A 247 13.22 -25.37 6.31
C TYR A 247 14.66 -25.67 6.75
N ALA A 248 14.95 -26.69 7.58
CA ALA A 248 16.33 -27.00 7.94
C ALA A 248 17.16 -27.42 6.71
N GLY A 249 16.63 -28.31 5.86
CA GLY A 249 17.30 -28.85 4.67
C GLY A 249 17.33 -27.95 3.42
N THR A 250 16.52 -26.89 3.35
CA THR A 250 16.53 -25.96 2.19
C THR A 250 17.85 -25.15 2.10
N PRO A 251 18.44 -24.88 0.91
CA PRO A 251 19.59 -23.98 0.75
C PRO A 251 19.21 -22.50 0.92
N THR A 252 20.18 -21.59 1.10
CA THR A 252 19.90 -20.13 1.13
C THR A 252 19.86 -19.53 -0.28
N SER A 253 20.83 -19.88 -1.12
CA SER A 253 20.83 -19.56 -2.55
C SER A 253 19.95 -20.54 -3.34
N LEU A 254 19.14 -20.00 -4.24
CA LEU A 254 18.42 -20.75 -5.28
C LEU A 254 19.39 -21.60 -6.11
N TYR A 255 19.09 -22.89 -6.28
CA TYR A 255 19.88 -23.77 -7.13
C TYR A 255 19.62 -23.49 -8.61
N ASN A 256 20.70 -23.38 -9.41
CA ASN A 256 20.68 -23.09 -10.85
C ASN A 256 19.95 -21.78 -11.23
N GLY A 257 20.01 -20.76 -10.36
CA GLY A 257 19.43 -19.42 -10.62
C GLY A 257 20.05 -18.65 -11.79
N ASP A 258 21.19 -19.12 -12.32
CA ASP A 258 21.87 -18.54 -13.47
C ASP A 258 21.73 -19.37 -14.76
N PHE A 259 20.89 -20.41 -14.76
CA PHE A 259 20.65 -21.35 -15.87
C PHE A 259 21.93 -22.02 -16.44
N SER A 260 23.05 -22.04 -15.70
CA SER A 260 24.30 -22.67 -16.15
C SER A 260 24.22 -24.20 -16.30
N LEU A 261 23.25 -24.84 -15.62
CA LEU A 261 22.96 -26.27 -15.72
C LEU A 261 21.67 -26.53 -16.53
N GLY A 262 21.33 -25.64 -17.45
CA GLY A 262 20.08 -25.75 -18.21
C GLY A 262 18.87 -25.57 -17.30
N LEU A 263 17.95 -26.53 -17.31
CA LEU A 263 16.77 -26.56 -16.42
C LEU A 263 16.93 -27.52 -15.22
N ASP A 264 18.15 -27.98 -14.90
CA ASP A 264 18.38 -28.81 -13.71
C ASP A 264 17.88 -28.09 -12.45
N GLY A 265 17.09 -28.77 -11.63
CA GLY A 265 16.46 -28.23 -10.42
C GLY A 265 15.19 -27.40 -10.64
N TYR A 266 14.68 -27.31 -11.88
CA TYR A 266 13.36 -26.75 -12.19
C TYR A 266 12.36 -27.86 -12.56
N THR A 267 11.06 -27.59 -12.39
CA THR A 267 9.96 -28.45 -12.84
C THR A 267 9.10 -27.71 -13.85
N VAL A 268 8.82 -28.34 -14.99
CA VAL A 268 7.92 -27.81 -16.04
C VAL A 268 6.55 -28.47 -15.88
N ILE A 269 5.48 -27.67 -15.90
CA ILE A 269 4.09 -28.12 -15.75
C ILE A 269 3.25 -27.43 -16.82
N GLY A 270 2.30 -28.14 -17.45
CA GLY A 270 1.52 -27.62 -18.57
C GLY A 270 1.86 -28.35 -19.88
N GLU A 271 1.89 -27.63 -20.99
CA GLU A 271 2.02 -28.20 -22.34
C GLU A 271 3.45 -28.64 -22.70
N GLU A 272 3.59 -29.72 -23.47
CA GLU A 272 4.90 -30.35 -23.70
C GLU A 272 5.88 -29.40 -24.40
N GLY A 273 6.97 -29.08 -23.71
CA GLY A 273 8.04 -28.22 -24.22
C GLY A 273 7.70 -26.72 -24.24
N VAL A 274 6.72 -26.25 -23.44
CA VAL A 274 6.52 -24.83 -23.13
C VAL A 274 7.79 -24.19 -22.52
N PHE A 275 8.50 -24.94 -21.68
CA PHE A 275 9.87 -24.63 -21.25
C PHE A 275 10.77 -25.84 -21.51
N LYS A 276 11.95 -25.63 -22.11
CA LYS A 276 12.94 -26.67 -22.39
C LYS A 276 14.36 -26.08 -22.46
N ALA A 277 15.39 -26.90 -22.28
CA ALA A 277 16.78 -26.41 -22.22
C ALA A 277 17.24 -25.65 -23.49
N SER A 278 16.64 -25.90 -24.66
CA SER A 278 16.95 -25.15 -25.90
C SER A 278 16.33 -23.74 -25.97
N HIS A 279 15.53 -23.34 -24.97
CA HIS A 279 15.10 -21.95 -24.77
C HIS A 279 16.16 -21.09 -24.06
N ILE A 280 17.26 -21.71 -23.59
CA ILE A 280 18.35 -21.02 -22.90
C ILE A 280 19.42 -20.64 -23.93
N ASN A 281 19.65 -19.34 -24.12
CA ASN A 281 20.63 -18.84 -25.08
C ASN A 281 22.07 -18.81 -24.52
N ALA A 282 23.04 -18.46 -25.35
CA ALA A 282 24.46 -18.42 -24.99
C ALA A 282 24.81 -17.43 -23.85
N SER A 283 23.95 -16.46 -23.56
CA SER A 283 24.06 -15.51 -22.45
C SER A 283 23.40 -16.01 -21.16
N ARG A 284 22.88 -17.25 -21.14
CA ARG A 284 22.08 -17.86 -20.06
C ARG A 284 20.74 -17.19 -19.81
N ARG A 285 20.15 -16.59 -20.84
CA ARG A 285 18.75 -16.12 -20.82
C ARG A 285 17.83 -17.24 -21.25
N LEU A 286 16.85 -17.57 -20.40
CA LEU A 286 15.72 -18.40 -20.78
C LEU A 286 14.66 -17.51 -21.46
N SER A 287 14.18 -17.92 -22.63
CA SER A 287 13.03 -17.32 -23.32
C SER A 287 12.24 -18.39 -24.05
N ASN A 288 10.96 -18.55 -23.70
CA ASN A 288 10.07 -19.50 -24.36
C ASN A 288 9.46 -18.97 -25.68
N ARG A 289 9.93 -17.83 -26.23
CA ARG A 289 9.45 -17.22 -27.49
C ARG A 289 9.33 -18.18 -28.67
N ALA A 290 10.18 -19.20 -28.75
CA ALA A 290 10.13 -20.23 -29.80
C ALA A 290 8.89 -21.17 -29.72
N ASP A 291 8.18 -21.16 -28.59
CA ASP A 291 7.00 -21.98 -28.30
C ASP A 291 5.88 -21.15 -27.65
N GLU A 292 5.84 -19.82 -27.86
CA GLU A 292 4.94 -18.85 -27.19
C GLU A 292 3.42 -19.12 -27.33
N THR A 293 3.02 -20.08 -28.16
CA THR A 293 1.62 -20.53 -28.28
C THR A 293 1.21 -21.55 -27.22
N LYS A 294 2.15 -22.00 -26.38
CA LYS A 294 1.95 -23.01 -25.33
C LYS A 294 1.87 -22.40 -23.94
N ILE A 295 1.03 -22.97 -23.09
CA ILE A 295 0.89 -22.56 -21.68
C ILE A 295 1.59 -23.51 -20.70
N GLY A 296 2.05 -22.95 -19.58
CA GLY A 296 2.63 -23.70 -18.48
C GLY A 296 3.22 -22.86 -17.36
N VAL A 297 3.79 -23.57 -16.38
CA VAL A 297 4.50 -23.00 -15.24
C VAL A 297 5.89 -23.65 -15.15
N LEU A 298 6.93 -22.81 -15.07
CA LEU A 298 8.26 -23.23 -14.65
C LEU A 298 8.39 -22.98 -13.15
N ARG A 299 8.45 -24.04 -12.35
CA ARG A 299 8.67 -23.99 -10.90
C ARG A 299 10.16 -24.13 -10.58
N SER A 300 10.69 -23.28 -9.72
CA SER A 300 12.10 -23.34 -9.31
C SER A 300 12.36 -24.34 -8.17
N SER A 301 13.64 -24.54 -7.86
CA SER A 301 14.05 -25.06 -6.55
C SER A 301 13.62 -24.12 -5.40
N ALA A 302 13.59 -24.63 -4.17
CA ALA A 302 13.28 -23.81 -2.99
C ALA A 302 14.55 -23.21 -2.35
N PHE A 303 14.38 -22.07 -1.68
CA PHE A 303 15.42 -21.29 -1.01
C PHE A 303 14.92 -20.73 0.33
N LYS A 304 15.84 -20.51 1.29
CA LYS A 304 15.57 -19.86 2.58
C LYS A 304 15.58 -18.35 2.46
N VAL A 305 14.64 -17.69 3.09
CA VAL A 305 14.67 -16.23 3.28
C VAL A 305 15.53 -15.91 4.51
N THR A 306 16.69 -15.30 4.26
CA THR A 306 17.74 -15.05 5.27
C THR A 306 18.55 -13.79 4.93
N ASN A 307 19.49 -13.43 5.80
CA ASN A 307 20.47 -12.35 5.62
C ASN A 307 19.76 -11.01 5.35
N GLN A 308 19.96 -10.38 4.19
CA GLN A 308 19.35 -9.08 3.86
C GLN A 308 17.87 -9.16 3.40
N LEU A 309 17.24 -10.34 3.46
CA LEU A 309 15.80 -10.54 3.18
C LEU A 309 15.35 -10.03 1.80
N LEU A 310 16.25 -10.10 0.82
CA LEU A 310 16.04 -9.67 -0.57
C LEU A 310 16.29 -10.82 -1.55
N ALA A 311 15.45 -10.90 -2.57
CA ALA A 311 15.76 -11.63 -3.81
C ALA A 311 15.83 -10.66 -4.99
N SER A 312 16.45 -11.10 -6.09
CA SER A 312 16.43 -10.40 -7.38
C SER A 312 16.35 -11.37 -8.54
N LEU A 313 15.82 -10.90 -9.66
CA LEU A 313 15.84 -11.59 -10.95
C LEU A 313 15.61 -10.60 -12.09
N ARG A 314 16.06 -10.92 -13.30
CA ARG A 314 15.74 -10.11 -14.48
C ARG A 314 14.56 -10.73 -15.23
N VAL A 315 13.53 -9.92 -15.53
CA VAL A 315 12.27 -10.36 -16.16
C VAL A 315 11.94 -9.50 -17.38
N GLY A 316 11.50 -10.11 -18.47
CA GLY A 316 11.06 -9.42 -19.69
C GLY A 316 9.84 -10.09 -20.34
N ALA A 317 9.25 -9.38 -21.30
CA ALA A 317 8.20 -9.85 -22.22
C ALA A 317 6.82 -10.20 -21.64
N THR A 318 6.49 -9.82 -20.40
CA THR A 318 5.17 -10.13 -19.80
C THR A 318 4.04 -9.20 -20.29
N LYS A 319 3.68 -9.22 -21.59
CA LYS A 319 2.65 -8.31 -22.15
C LYS A 319 1.27 -8.58 -21.56
N HIS A 320 0.87 -9.85 -21.52
CA HIS A 320 -0.42 -10.31 -20.98
C HIS A 320 -0.32 -10.59 -19.48
N ARG A 321 0.05 -9.56 -18.71
CA ARG A 321 0.37 -9.58 -17.26
C ARG A 321 -0.59 -10.38 -16.38
N ASP A 322 -1.88 -10.42 -16.74
CA ASP A 322 -2.94 -11.03 -15.93
C ASP A 322 -2.91 -12.56 -16.02
N VAL A 323 -2.22 -13.11 -17.04
CA VAL A 323 -1.93 -14.53 -17.28
C VAL A 323 -0.43 -14.86 -17.33
N THR A 324 0.46 -13.86 -17.43
CA THR A 324 1.91 -14.04 -17.53
C THR A 324 2.65 -13.24 -16.46
N TYR A 325 3.11 -13.93 -15.42
CA TYR A 325 3.64 -13.30 -14.20
C TYR A 325 4.64 -14.19 -13.44
N VAL A 326 5.28 -13.59 -12.44
CA VAL A 326 6.14 -14.28 -11.46
C VAL A 326 5.43 -14.35 -10.13
N SER A 327 5.31 -15.56 -9.57
CA SER A 327 4.78 -15.81 -8.23
C SER A 327 5.86 -16.37 -7.31
N LEU A 328 5.82 -16.03 -6.01
CA LEU A 328 6.52 -16.76 -4.97
C LEU A 328 5.50 -17.45 -4.06
N LYS A 329 5.78 -18.71 -3.74
CA LYS A 329 4.94 -19.56 -2.88
C LYS A 329 5.73 -20.12 -1.71
N GLU A 330 5.06 -20.26 -0.56
CA GLU A 330 5.64 -20.85 0.64
C GLU A 330 5.74 -22.38 0.54
N VAL A 331 6.89 -22.93 0.94
CA VAL A 331 7.12 -24.38 0.98
C VAL A 331 6.18 -25.05 1.99
N GLY A 332 5.44 -26.06 1.52
CA GLY A 332 4.59 -26.91 2.36
C GLY A 332 3.15 -26.42 2.54
N THR A 333 2.88 -25.12 2.31
CA THR A 333 1.51 -24.57 2.26
C THR A 333 1.08 -24.23 0.82
N ASN A 334 2.03 -23.95 -0.07
CA ASN A 334 1.81 -23.44 -1.44
C ASN A 334 0.96 -22.14 -1.46
N ILE A 335 0.85 -21.44 -0.33
CA ILE A 335 0.20 -20.12 -0.31
C ILE A 335 1.07 -19.19 -1.16
N GLU A 336 0.42 -18.51 -2.10
CA GLU A 336 1.05 -17.47 -2.90
C GLU A 336 1.23 -16.22 -2.04
N VAL A 337 2.48 -15.80 -1.85
CA VAL A 337 2.84 -14.71 -0.93
C VAL A 337 3.30 -13.46 -1.67
N PHE A 338 3.79 -13.60 -2.91
CA PHE A 338 4.22 -12.47 -3.73
C PHE A 338 3.83 -12.72 -5.19
N ARG A 339 3.27 -11.71 -5.87
CA ARG A 339 3.08 -11.72 -7.34
C ARG A 339 3.55 -10.42 -7.96
N PHE A 340 4.27 -10.48 -9.09
CA PHE A 340 4.58 -9.33 -9.93
C PHE A 340 4.77 -9.71 -11.41
N PHE A 341 4.81 -8.72 -12.31
CA PHE A 341 5.17 -8.87 -13.72
C PHE A 341 6.18 -7.78 -14.11
N SER A 342 6.73 -7.81 -15.34
CA SER A 342 7.70 -6.81 -15.79
C SER A 342 7.00 -5.52 -16.23
N ASP A 343 6.65 -4.66 -15.27
CA ASP A 343 5.88 -3.43 -15.50
C ASP A 343 6.63 -2.33 -16.27
N ARG A 344 7.96 -2.37 -16.27
CA ARG A 344 8.85 -1.49 -17.07
C ARG A 344 9.09 -1.98 -18.50
N TRP A 345 8.68 -3.20 -18.85
CA TRP A 345 8.82 -3.73 -20.21
C TRP A 345 7.82 -3.05 -21.19
N LYS A 346 8.25 -2.94 -22.45
CA LYS A 346 7.51 -2.40 -23.60
C LYS A 346 7.87 -3.19 -24.86
N ASP A 347 6.98 -3.23 -25.84
CA ASP A 347 7.16 -3.98 -27.11
C ASP A 347 8.50 -3.72 -27.81
N ALA A 348 9.06 -2.51 -27.68
CA ALA A 348 10.34 -2.12 -28.27
C ALA A 348 11.59 -2.70 -27.56
N ASP A 349 11.43 -3.35 -26.41
CA ASP A 349 12.51 -4.04 -25.68
C ASP A 349 12.74 -5.47 -26.21
N GLU A 350 11.81 -6.02 -26.99
CA GLU A 350 11.77 -7.44 -27.40
C GLU A 350 12.03 -8.41 -26.21
N GLU A 351 12.99 -9.32 -26.32
CA GLU A 351 13.40 -10.27 -25.28
C GLU A 351 14.44 -9.65 -24.30
N ALA A 352 14.51 -8.33 -24.19
CA ALA A 352 15.30 -7.69 -23.12
C ALA A 352 14.58 -7.77 -21.78
N THR A 353 15.39 -7.87 -20.72
CA THR A 353 14.95 -8.09 -19.35
C THR A 353 15.26 -6.85 -18.51
N HIS A 354 14.43 -6.55 -17.53
CA HIS A 354 14.68 -5.53 -16.51
C HIS A 354 14.97 -6.21 -15.17
N LEU A 355 15.95 -5.72 -14.40
CA LEU A 355 16.31 -6.28 -13.10
C LEU A 355 15.30 -5.82 -12.04
N TYR A 356 14.64 -6.76 -11.37
CA TYR A 356 13.76 -6.50 -10.23
C TYR A 356 14.31 -7.12 -8.96
N TYR A 357 14.16 -6.41 -7.85
CA TYR A 357 14.39 -6.84 -6.49
C TYR A 357 13.04 -7.00 -5.77
N LEU A 358 12.94 -7.99 -4.90
CA LEU A 358 11.75 -8.30 -4.10
C LEU A 358 12.10 -8.18 -2.62
N ASP A 359 11.33 -7.42 -1.86
CA ASP A 359 11.35 -7.50 -0.40
C ASP A 359 10.73 -8.82 0.04
N LEU A 360 11.48 -9.56 0.86
CA LEU A 360 11.04 -10.80 1.49
C LEU A 360 11.01 -10.66 3.01
N THR A 361 11.02 -9.44 3.56
CA THR A 361 11.07 -9.21 5.00
C THR A 361 9.91 -9.89 5.77
N PRO A 362 8.65 -9.87 5.28
CA PRO A 362 7.54 -10.62 5.88
C PRO A 362 7.73 -12.14 5.93
N TYR A 363 8.70 -12.68 5.17
CA TYR A 363 8.93 -14.12 5.00
C TYR A 363 10.23 -14.59 5.65
N GLN A 364 10.83 -13.79 6.55
CA GLN A 364 11.99 -14.19 7.34
C GLN A 364 11.77 -15.57 7.99
N HIS A 365 12.78 -16.44 7.90
CA HIS A 365 12.72 -17.83 8.37
C HIS A 365 11.68 -18.75 7.68
N LYS A 366 11.12 -18.33 6.53
CA LYS A 366 10.37 -19.21 5.63
C LYS A 366 11.28 -19.74 4.52
N ALA A 367 10.85 -20.85 3.92
CA ALA A 367 11.38 -21.33 2.65
C ALA A 367 10.37 -20.99 1.54
N LEU A 368 10.85 -20.39 0.46
CA LEU A 368 10.05 -19.98 -0.70
C LEU A 368 10.58 -20.65 -1.97
N TYR A 369 9.77 -20.64 -3.03
CA TYR A 369 10.18 -20.98 -4.40
C TYR A 369 9.43 -20.09 -5.39
N PHE A 370 10.00 -19.92 -6.58
CA PHE A 370 9.37 -19.20 -7.68
C PHE A 370 8.47 -20.13 -8.50
N GLU A 371 7.37 -19.58 -9.00
CA GLU A 371 6.64 -20.09 -10.15
C GLU A 371 6.59 -19.00 -11.21
N PHE A 372 7.15 -19.30 -12.38
CA PHE A 372 7.11 -18.46 -13.56
C PHE A 372 5.95 -18.94 -14.42
N VAL A 373 4.88 -18.16 -14.45
CA VAL A 373 3.62 -18.49 -15.11
C VAL A 373 3.60 -17.87 -16.49
N ASP A 374 3.39 -18.69 -17.50
CA ASP A 374 2.94 -18.27 -18.82
C ASP A 374 1.65 -19.02 -19.14
N ASN A 375 0.53 -18.34 -18.94
CA ASN A 375 -0.81 -18.82 -19.29
C ASN A 375 -1.37 -18.03 -20.50
N SER A 376 -0.49 -17.50 -21.35
CA SER A 376 -0.87 -16.80 -22.58
C SER A 376 -0.64 -17.64 -23.84
N ARG A 377 -1.12 -17.16 -25.00
CA ARG A 377 -0.91 -17.84 -26.29
C ARG A 377 -0.57 -16.84 -27.39
N GLY A 378 0.73 -16.64 -27.60
CA GLY A 378 1.30 -15.75 -28.61
C GLY A 378 1.27 -14.27 -28.19
N ASP A 379 1.47 -13.41 -29.19
CA ASP A 379 1.44 -11.94 -29.07
C ASP A 379 2.29 -11.37 -27.92
N TRP A 380 3.50 -11.91 -27.71
CA TRP A 380 4.37 -11.54 -26.58
C TRP A 380 3.74 -11.77 -25.20
N GLY A 381 2.87 -12.77 -25.05
CA GLY A 381 2.46 -13.29 -23.75
C GLY A 381 3.51 -14.13 -23.03
N LEU A 382 4.73 -14.21 -23.58
CA LEU A 382 5.82 -15.10 -23.14
C LEU A 382 6.55 -14.60 -21.87
N ILE A 383 7.43 -15.42 -21.28
CA ILE A 383 8.30 -14.97 -20.18
C ILE A 383 9.79 -15.16 -20.48
N THR A 384 10.55 -14.08 -20.29
CA THR A 384 12.01 -14.06 -20.44
C THR A 384 12.68 -13.86 -19.08
N LEU A 385 13.64 -14.72 -18.73
CA LEU A 385 14.24 -14.81 -17.39
C LEU A 385 15.77 -14.96 -17.45
N GLU A 386 16.48 -14.27 -16.55
CA GLU A 386 17.92 -14.48 -16.30
C GLU A 386 18.35 -13.96 -14.92
N GLN A 387 19.51 -14.42 -14.43
CA GLN A 387 20.20 -13.88 -13.24
C GLN A 387 19.36 -13.83 -11.95
N MET A 388 18.75 -14.95 -11.55
CA MET A 388 18.08 -15.07 -10.26
C MET A 388 19.10 -15.18 -9.11
N LYS A 389 18.86 -14.47 -8.02
CA LYS A 389 19.66 -14.49 -6.78
C LYS A 389 18.76 -14.29 -5.57
N THR A 390 18.91 -15.09 -4.53
CA THR A 390 18.02 -15.10 -3.34
C THR A 390 18.74 -14.91 -2.01
N ASP A 391 20.05 -14.69 -2.05
CA ASP A 391 20.88 -14.52 -0.87
C ASP A 391 21.81 -13.30 -1.06
N TYR A 392 21.65 -12.31 -0.20
CA TYR A 392 22.41 -11.07 -0.18
C TYR A 392 23.03 -10.89 1.21
N MET A 393 24.36 -10.70 1.27
CA MET A 393 25.08 -10.43 2.51
C MET A 393 25.07 -8.94 2.90
N THR A 394 25.02 -8.05 1.91
CA THR A 394 24.95 -6.59 2.05
C THR A 394 23.78 -6.08 1.22
N LEU A 395 23.15 -4.98 1.66
CA LEU A 395 22.16 -4.28 0.82
C LEU A 395 22.83 -3.88 -0.51
N PRO A 396 22.20 -4.15 -1.66
CA PRO A 396 22.63 -3.62 -2.94
C PRO A 396 22.16 -2.18 -3.11
N HIS A 397 22.81 -1.42 -4.00
CA HIS A 397 22.21 -0.18 -4.48
C HIS A 397 20.99 -0.51 -5.36
N ILE A 398 19.85 0.10 -5.03
CA ILE A 398 18.56 -0.04 -5.72
C ILE A 398 18.00 1.38 -5.88
N ASN A 399 17.57 1.73 -7.10
CA ASN A 399 16.93 3.00 -7.42
C ASN A 399 15.44 2.77 -7.71
N ASP A 400 15.17 2.18 -8.88
CA ASP A 400 13.82 1.89 -9.42
C ASP A 400 13.59 0.39 -9.70
N GLU A 401 14.59 -0.44 -9.43
CA GLU A 401 14.63 -1.87 -9.74
C GLU A 401 13.74 -2.71 -8.81
N ILE A 402 12.51 -2.29 -8.52
CA ILE A 402 11.66 -2.87 -7.48
C ILE A 402 10.46 -3.60 -8.08
N ALA A 403 10.23 -4.83 -7.64
CA ALA A 403 8.97 -5.53 -7.85
C ALA A 403 7.97 -5.12 -6.77
N PHE A 404 6.79 -4.66 -7.19
CA PHE A 404 5.67 -4.40 -6.29
C PHE A 404 4.86 -5.68 -6.10
N ASN A 405 4.53 -6.03 -4.84
CA ASN A 405 3.69 -7.19 -4.57
C ASN A 405 2.22 -6.87 -4.87
N LEU A 406 1.75 -7.33 -6.03
CA LEU A 406 0.39 -7.09 -6.53
C LEU A 406 -0.70 -7.71 -5.65
N LEU A 407 -0.37 -8.70 -4.82
CA LEU A 407 -1.27 -9.24 -3.81
C LEU A 407 -1.57 -8.25 -2.66
N SER A 408 -0.89 -7.09 -2.63
CA SER A 408 -1.07 -6.03 -1.63
C SER A 408 -1.72 -4.74 -2.18
N PHE A 409 -2.24 -4.76 -3.40
CA PHE A 409 -2.87 -3.58 -4.02
C PHE A 409 -4.20 -3.92 -4.69
N ASP A 410 -5.21 -3.10 -4.44
CA ASP A 410 -6.38 -3.04 -5.31
C ASP A 410 -6.06 -2.22 -6.59
N THR A 411 -6.55 -2.73 -7.72
CA THR A 411 -6.42 -2.14 -9.06
C THR A 411 -7.70 -1.46 -9.57
N ALA A 412 -8.79 -1.52 -8.79
CA ALA A 412 -10.03 -0.80 -9.04
C ALA A 412 -9.86 0.73 -9.09
N ASP A 413 -10.90 1.41 -9.59
CA ASP A 413 -11.00 2.88 -9.55
C ASP A 413 -11.50 3.35 -8.20
N TYR A 414 -10.72 4.23 -7.56
CA TYR A 414 -11.00 4.71 -6.21
C TYR A 414 -12.15 5.71 -6.18
N THR A 415 -13.12 5.40 -5.35
CA THR A 415 -14.36 6.15 -5.11
C THR A 415 -14.23 7.12 -3.96
N TYR A 416 -13.46 6.75 -2.92
CA TYR A 416 -13.42 7.39 -1.61
C TYR A 416 -14.83 7.50 -0.98
N SER A 417 -15.65 6.47 -1.18
CA SER A 417 -17.09 6.49 -0.89
C SER A 417 -17.41 6.61 0.60
N ALA A 418 -16.71 5.88 1.47
CA ALA A 418 -16.92 5.95 2.91
C ALA A 418 -16.54 7.33 3.48
N MET A 419 -15.42 7.90 3.03
CA MET A 419 -15.01 9.27 3.37
C MET A 419 -16.03 10.30 2.85
N ARG A 420 -16.50 10.18 1.61
CA ARG A 420 -17.49 11.10 1.03
C ARG A 420 -18.82 11.05 1.78
N ASP A 421 -19.33 9.86 2.07
CA ASP A 421 -20.59 9.68 2.79
C ASP A 421 -20.50 10.17 4.24
N TYR A 422 -19.32 10.09 4.88
CA TYR A 422 -19.06 10.68 6.18
C TYR A 422 -18.97 12.22 6.14
N VAL A 423 -18.17 12.80 5.22
CA VAL A 423 -17.85 14.23 5.22
C VAL A 423 -18.93 15.12 4.60
N ASN A 424 -19.60 14.67 3.53
CA ASN A 424 -20.60 15.49 2.83
C ASN A 424 -21.77 15.99 3.71
N PRO A 425 -22.33 15.19 4.65
CA PRO A 425 -23.32 15.67 5.60
C PRO A 425 -22.86 16.85 6.46
N TYR A 426 -21.61 16.88 6.93
CA TYR A 426 -21.08 17.99 7.73
C TYR A 426 -20.90 19.26 6.88
N ILE A 427 -20.34 19.13 5.67
CA ILE A 427 -20.24 20.25 4.71
C ILE A 427 -21.63 20.83 4.42
N ALA A 428 -22.66 19.99 4.31
CA ALA A 428 -24.05 20.44 4.10
C ALA A 428 -24.66 21.23 5.27
N THR A 429 -24.07 21.23 6.48
CA THR A 429 -24.55 22.08 7.60
C THR A 429 -23.99 23.50 7.59
N ILE A 430 -22.94 23.77 6.81
CA ILE A 430 -22.31 25.09 6.70
C ILE A 430 -23.33 26.09 6.11
N SER A 431 -23.79 27.03 6.94
CA SER A 431 -24.93 27.89 6.59
C SER A 431 -24.60 29.03 5.63
N ASP A 432 -23.33 29.47 5.56
CA ASP A 432 -22.89 30.43 4.55
C ASP A 432 -22.57 29.72 3.23
N ASP A 433 -23.18 30.20 2.14
CA ASP A 433 -23.06 29.61 0.81
C ASP A 433 -21.64 29.74 0.23
N THR A 434 -20.94 30.84 0.53
CA THR A 434 -19.57 31.08 0.04
C THR A 434 -18.61 30.08 0.70
N THR A 435 -18.61 30.06 2.03
CA THR A 435 -17.80 29.18 2.88
C THR A 435 -18.07 27.72 2.54
N ARG A 436 -19.35 27.31 2.42
CA ARG A 436 -19.71 25.93 2.06
C ARG A 436 -19.17 25.53 0.68
N THR A 437 -19.30 26.40 -0.31
CA THR A 437 -18.81 26.16 -1.68
C THR A 437 -17.28 26.08 -1.70
N THR A 438 -16.59 26.96 -0.97
CA THR A 438 -15.13 26.95 -0.84
C THR A 438 -14.67 25.66 -0.16
N VAL A 439 -15.19 25.32 1.02
CA VAL A 439 -14.83 24.08 1.77
C VAL A 439 -15.01 22.83 0.90
N GLN A 440 -16.15 22.70 0.21
CA GLN A 440 -16.41 21.56 -0.67
C GLN A 440 -15.38 21.47 -1.80
N LYS A 441 -15.08 22.58 -2.48
CA LYS A 441 -14.11 22.63 -3.57
C LYS A 441 -12.69 22.37 -3.10
N THR A 442 -12.25 23.03 -2.04
CA THR A 442 -10.89 22.87 -1.51
C THR A 442 -10.64 21.46 -0.98
N PHE A 443 -11.64 20.83 -0.36
CA PHE A 443 -11.51 19.47 0.14
C PHE A 443 -11.39 18.45 -0.99
N TYR A 444 -12.13 18.60 -2.09
CA TYR A 444 -12.03 17.69 -3.24
C TYR A 444 -11.02 18.11 -4.31
N ALA A 445 -10.32 19.24 -4.15
CA ALA A 445 -9.40 19.80 -5.16
C ALA A 445 -8.29 18.83 -5.60
N THR A 446 -7.71 18.07 -4.67
CA THR A 446 -6.68 17.06 -4.99
C THR A 446 -7.28 15.83 -5.68
N LEU A 447 -8.45 15.38 -5.22
CA LEU A 447 -9.08 14.12 -5.66
C LEU A 447 -9.81 14.24 -7.00
N ASP A 448 -10.64 15.26 -7.14
CA ASP A 448 -11.57 15.43 -8.27
C ASP A 448 -11.13 16.53 -9.26
N GLY A 449 -10.23 17.41 -8.83
CA GLY A 449 -9.80 18.59 -9.59
C GLY A 449 -10.56 19.86 -9.21
N ILE A 450 -10.44 20.91 -10.03
CA ILE A 450 -11.02 22.24 -9.77
C ILE A 450 -11.96 22.64 -10.91
N VAL A 451 -13.17 23.09 -10.56
CA VAL A 451 -14.15 23.69 -11.49
C VAL A 451 -14.60 25.05 -10.94
N ASN A 452 -14.33 26.12 -11.67
CA ASN A 452 -14.68 27.49 -11.27
C ASN A 452 -15.00 28.41 -12.46
N ASN A 453 -15.00 29.71 -12.23
CA ASN A 453 -15.24 30.76 -13.24
C ASN A 453 -14.05 31.03 -14.18
N LYS A 454 -12.86 30.51 -13.87
CA LYS A 454 -11.63 30.63 -14.66
C LYS A 454 -11.38 29.41 -15.54
N GLY A 455 -11.73 28.21 -15.07
CA GLY A 455 -11.53 26.98 -15.84
C GLY A 455 -12.06 25.70 -15.18
N THR A 456 -11.71 24.60 -15.84
CA THR A 456 -11.92 23.22 -15.38
C THR A 456 -10.59 22.51 -15.51
N TRP A 457 -10.05 22.03 -14.39
CA TRP A 457 -8.82 21.26 -14.32
C TRP A 457 -9.10 19.88 -13.70
N PRO A 458 -8.45 18.81 -14.18
CA PRO A 458 -8.68 17.45 -13.68
C PRO A 458 -8.11 17.26 -12.27
N SER A 459 -8.34 16.08 -11.72
CA SER A 459 -7.56 15.54 -10.60
C SER A 459 -6.05 15.68 -10.86
N VAL A 460 -5.30 16.03 -9.82
CA VAL A 460 -3.84 16.05 -9.83
C VAL A 460 -3.23 14.67 -9.58
N ILE A 461 -4.04 13.69 -9.20
CA ILE A 461 -3.64 12.31 -8.93
C ILE A 461 -3.53 11.50 -10.23
N GLN A 462 -2.37 10.90 -10.44
CA GLN A 462 -2.05 10.01 -11.55
C GLN A 462 -1.73 8.61 -10.99
N ARG A 463 -2.76 7.75 -10.86
CA ARG A 463 -2.60 6.38 -10.32
C ARG A 463 -2.06 5.41 -11.36
N ASN A 464 -1.02 4.67 -10.98
CA ASN A 464 -0.42 3.64 -11.81
C ASN A 464 -1.10 2.27 -11.59
N LYS A 465 -2.12 1.97 -12.40
CA LYS A 465 -2.82 0.66 -12.42
C LYS A 465 -1.96 -0.54 -12.86
N ARG A 466 -0.63 -0.40 -13.00
CA ARG A 466 0.30 -1.53 -13.14
C ARG A 466 0.81 -2.05 -11.80
N ASN A 467 1.06 -1.16 -10.83
CA ASN A 467 1.78 -1.49 -9.60
C ASN A 467 1.23 -0.80 -8.33
N GLY A 468 0.10 -0.09 -8.44
CA GLY A 468 -0.61 0.54 -7.31
C GLY A 468 -0.06 1.91 -6.88
N THR A 469 1.12 2.32 -7.36
CA THR A 469 1.73 3.61 -7.01
C THR A 469 0.91 4.82 -7.44
N THR A 470 1.11 5.93 -6.74
CA THR A 470 0.41 7.20 -6.97
C THR A 470 1.45 8.27 -7.27
N PHE A 471 1.32 8.95 -8.41
CA PHE A 471 2.07 10.16 -8.72
C PHE A 471 1.13 11.37 -8.61
N VAL A 472 1.58 12.50 -8.06
CA VAL A 472 0.73 13.66 -7.75
C VAL A 472 1.43 14.94 -8.20
N ILE A 473 0.83 15.66 -9.15
CA ILE A 473 1.36 16.97 -9.61
C ILE A 473 0.87 18.11 -8.70
N THR A 474 1.58 19.24 -8.66
CA THR A 474 1.17 20.39 -7.81
C THR A 474 -0.20 20.98 -8.22
N GLY A 475 -0.47 20.94 -9.53
CA GLY A 475 -1.59 21.61 -10.20
C GLY A 475 -1.14 22.10 -11.58
N ASP A 476 -1.16 23.41 -11.81
CA ASP A 476 -0.74 24.05 -13.06
C ASP A 476 0.73 23.80 -13.47
N ILE A 477 1.60 23.40 -12.54
CA ILE A 477 2.92 22.85 -12.85
C ILE A 477 2.82 21.31 -12.87
N ASN A 478 2.95 20.73 -14.07
CA ASN A 478 2.82 19.29 -14.35
C ASN A 478 4.09 18.48 -13.97
N ALA A 479 4.50 18.58 -12.71
CA ALA A 479 5.53 17.75 -12.09
C ALA A 479 5.20 17.52 -10.61
N MET A 480 5.80 16.49 -10.02
CA MET A 480 5.58 16.08 -8.63
C MET A 480 6.72 16.61 -7.75
N TRP A 481 6.39 17.54 -6.85
CA TRP A 481 7.25 17.91 -5.74
C TRP A 481 7.05 16.95 -4.58
N LEU A 482 8.13 16.57 -3.89
CA LEU A 482 8.06 15.71 -2.70
C LEU A 482 7.33 16.40 -1.54
N ARG A 483 7.51 17.73 -1.42
CA ARG A 483 6.76 18.64 -0.56
C ARG A 483 5.26 18.64 -0.85
N ASP A 484 4.87 19.19 -2.00
CA ASP A 484 3.49 19.43 -2.37
C ASP A 484 2.67 18.15 -2.28
N SER A 485 3.15 17.07 -2.91
CA SER A 485 2.42 15.79 -2.96
C SER A 485 2.11 15.23 -1.57
N SER A 486 3.00 15.44 -0.59
CA SER A 486 2.78 15.03 0.80
C SER A 486 1.72 15.88 1.52
N ALA A 487 1.69 17.18 1.24
CA ALA A 487 0.74 18.10 1.88
C ALA A 487 -0.62 18.15 1.17
N GLN A 488 -0.68 17.86 -0.13
CA GLN A 488 -1.91 17.77 -0.93
C GLN A 488 -2.88 16.68 -0.44
N VAL A 489 -2.41 15.68 0.30
CA VAL A 489 -3.22 14.59 0.89
C VAL A 489 -3.57 14.78 2.37
N LEU A 490 -3.07 15.84 3.03
CA LEU A 490 -3.26 16.12 4.46
C LEU A 490 -4.73 16.07 4.95
N PRO A 491 -5.74 16.59 4.23
CA PRO A 491 -7.14 16.50 4.67
C PRO A 491 -7.65 15.08 4.82
N TYR A 492 -7.10 14.14 4.04
CA TYR A 492 -7.65 12.79 3.90
C TYR A 492 -7.09 11.81 4.93
N LEU A 493 -5.93 12.11 5.51
CA LEU A 493 -5.17 11.16 6.35
C LEU A 493 -6.02 10.58 7.49
N GLN A 494 -6.85 11.39 8.15
CA GLN A 494 -7.72 10.95 9.24
C GLN A 494 -8.75 9.86 8.84
N PHE A 495 -9.06 9.71 7.54
CA PHE A 495 -10.04 8.74 7.05
C PHE A 495 -9.40 7.41 6.59
N MET A 496 -8.07 7.23 6.66
CA MET A 496 -7.41 6.01 6.17
C MET A 496 -7.86 4.71 6.87
N ASN A 497 -8.39 4.79 8.10
CA ASN A 497 -8.96 3.63 8.80
C ASN A 497 -10.46 3.40 8.51
N MET A 498 -11.11 4.37 7.87
CA MET A 498 -12.53 4.36 7.49
C MET A 498 -12.71 4.01 6.00
N ASP A 499 -11.74 4.41 5.17
CA ASP A 499 -11.83 4.34 3.71
C ASP A 499 -10.52 3.80 3.12
N GLN A 500 -10.58 2.57 2.60
CA GLN A 500 -9.41 1.86 2.07
C GLN A 500 -8.90 2.46 0.75
N ASP A 501 -9.74 3.16 -0.03
CA ASP A 501 -9.30 3.91 -1.21
C ASP A 501 -8.32 5.02 -0.78
N VAL A 502 -8.61 5.69 0.34
CA VAL A 502 -7.74 6.74 0.92
C VAL A 502 -6.44 6.13 1.45
N GLN A 503 -6.50 5.01 2.17
CA GLN A 503 -5.30 4.32 2.65
C GLN A 503 -4.38 3.91 1.49
N MET A 504 -4.93 3.28 0.45
CA MET A 504 -4.14 2.81 -0.68
C MET A 504 -3.64 3.93 -1.59
N LEU A 505 -4.37 5.06 -1.67
CA LEU A 505 -3.89 6.29 -2.32
C LEU A 505 -2.58 6.78 -1.68
N VAL A 506 -2.57 6.92 -0.34
CA VAL A 506 -1.42 7.40 0.44
C VAL A 506 -0.28 6.38 0.45
N ARG A 507 -0.58 5.08 0.60
CA ARG A 507 0.41 3.99 0.48
C ARG A 507 1.10 4.00 -0.89
N GLY A 508 0.33 4.15 -1.97
CA GLY A 508 0.85 4.26 -3.33
C GLY A 508 1.68 5.51 -3.57
N LEU A 509 1.35 6.63 -2.91
CA LEU A 509 2.11 7.88 -2.97
C LEU A 509 3.46 7.76 -2.28
N LEU A 510 3.48 7.26 -1.04
CA LEU A 510 4.70 7.07 -0.25
C LEU A 510 5.72 6.18 -0.99
N LEU A 511 5.27 5.05 -1.52
CA LEU A 511 6.13 4.14 -2.28
C LEU A 511 6.72 4.78 -3.54
N ARG A 512 5.99 5.71 -4.19
CA ARG A 512 6.51 6.53 -5.29
C ARG A 512 7.53 7.56 -4.79
N GLN A 513 7.23 8.31 -3.73
CA GLN A 513 8.17 9.29 -3.16
C GLN A 513 9.50 8.62 -2.76
N PHE A 514 9.46 7.43 -2.15
CA PHE A 514 10.66 6.68 -1.79
C PHE A 514 11.48 6.25 -3.03
N GLU A 515 10.82 5.94 -4.15
CA GLU A 515 11.49 5.64 -5.43
C GLU A 515 12.22 6.87 -5.97
N LEU A 516 11.57 8.03 -5.96
CA LEU A 516 12.13 9.29 -6.43
C LEU A 516 13.35 9.71 -5.59
N ILE A 517 13.29 9.61 -4.25
CA ILE A 517 14.43 9.87 -3.37
C ILE A 517 15.59 8.88 -3.64
N ARG A 518 15.31 7.59 -3.85
CA ARG A 518 16.36 6.63 -4.22
C ARG A 518 17.05 7.01 -5.53
N ARG A 519 16.28 7.38 -6.56
CA ARG A 519 16.79 7.86 -7.86
C ARG A 519 17.64 9.13 -7.71
N ASN A 520 17.17 10.15 -6.98
CA ASN A 520 17.95 11.36 -6.70
C ASN A 520 17.52 12.04 -5.39
N GLN A 521 18.40 12.00 -4.39
CA GLN A 521 18.19 12.58 -3.06
C GLN A 521 18.39 14.11 -2.97
N TYR A 522 18.81 14.77 -4.06
CA TYR A 522 19.01 16.22 -4.13
C TYR A 522 17.98 16.97 -4.99
N ALA A 523 16.93 16.28 -5.48
CA ALA A 523 15.90 16.85 -6.33
C ALA A 523 14.60 17.13 -5.56
N ASN A 524 14.09 18.35 -5.70
CA ASN A 524 12.77 18.76 -5.21
C ASN A 524 11.63 18.18 -6.06
N ALA A 525 11.81 18.15 -7.39
CA ALA A 525 10.73 17.88 -8.35
C ALA A 525 11.07 16.81 -9.40
N PHE A 526 10.07 16.00 -9.77
CA PHE A 526 10.21 14.88 -10.70
C PHE A 526 9.09 14.80 -11.76
N ASN A 527 9.41 14.20 -12.90
CA ASN A 527 8.47 13.77 -13.93
C ASN A 527 7.87 12.38 -13.60
N ASN A 528 6.77 12.00 -14.26
CA ASN A 528 6.10 10.70 -14.00
C ASN A 528 6.87 9.48 -14.55
N ASP A 529 7.92 9.66 -15.35
CA ASP A 529 8.89 8.60 -15.67
C ASP A 529 9.99 8.46 -14.59
N GLY A 530 9.92 9.26 -13.53
CA GLY A 530 10.91 9.35 -12.46
C GLY A 530 12.23 9.99 -12.90
N SER A 531 12.27 10.70 -14.03
CA SER A 531 13.36 11.64 -14.31
C SER A 531 13.21 12.90 -13.46
N VAL A 532 14.33 13.57 -13.17
CA VAL A 532 14.33 14.84 -12.44
C VAL A 532 13.69 15.93 -13.30
N PHE A 533 12.76 16.69 -12.73
CA PHE A 533 12.17 17.88 -13.35
C PHE A 533 12.95 19.13 -12.93
N GLU A 534 13.24 19.28 -11.64
CA GLU A 534 14.09 20.33 -11.09
C GLU A 534 15.04 19.75 -10.03
N LEU A 535 16.24 20.33 -9.91
CA LEU A 535 17.34 19.84 -9.06
C LEU A 535 17.74 20.89 -8.03
N LYS A 536 16.76 21.42 -7.28
CA LYS A 536 17.01 22.27 -6.11
C LYS A 536 17.10 21.42 -4.86
N PHE A 537 18.20 21.52 -4.13
CA PHE A 537 18.31 20.83 -2.85
C PHE A 537 17.64 21.63 -1.73
N GLU A 538 16.67 20.98 -1.10
CA GLU A 538 15.80 21.49 -0.05
C GLU A 538 15.68 20.39 1.02
N ILE A 539 16.02 20.71 2.27
CA ILE A 539 15.93 19.74 3.38
C ILE A 539 14.50 19.19 3.50
N ASP A 540 13.48 20.03 3.31
CA ASP A 540 12.08 19.63 3.46
C ASP A 540 11.57 18.68 2.38
N SER A 541 12.12 18.73 1.16
CA SER A 541 11.78 17.77 0.10
C SER A 541 12.15 16.33 0.48
N LEU A 542 13.16 16.12 1.34
CA LEU A 542 13.42 14.80 1.95
C LEU A 542 12.54 14.51 3.18
N MET A 543 12.17 15.53 3.96
CA MET A 543 11.43 15.33 5.20
C MET A 543 9.92 15.13 5.00
N TYR A 544 9.30 15.77 4.01
CA TYR A 544 7.86 15.66 3.74
C TYR A 544 7.38 14.21 3.52
N PRO A 545 8.04 13.38 2.69
CA PRO A 545 7.70 11.96 2.55
C PRO A 545 7.90 11.14 3.83
N LEU A 546 8.90 11.46 4.65
CA LEU A 546 9.15 10.77 5.93
C LEU A 546 8.13 11.17 7.00
N TRP A 547 7.78 12.44 7.08
CA TRP A 547 6.69 12.95 7.88
C TRP A 547 5.37 12.28 7.49
N LEU A 548 5.05 12.19 6.19
CA LEU A 548 3.85 11.49 5.70
C LEU A 548 3.90 9.99 6.05
N ALA A 549 5.05 9.33 5.93
CA ALA A 549 5.22 7.92 6.30
C ALA A 549 4.95 7.69 7.79
N SER A 550 5.41 8.60 8.65
CA SER A 550 5.17 8.53 10.09
C SER A 550 3.69 8.74 10.44
N ASN A 551 2.98 9.66 9.76
CA ASN A 551 1.54 9.87 9.93
C ASN A 551 0.73 8.66 9.42
N TYR A 552 1.11 8.08 8.27
CA TYR A 552 0.51 6.85 7.75
C TYR A 552 0.60 5.71 8.77
N TYR A 553 1.78 5.47 9.33
CA TYR A 553 1.96 4.46 10.36
C TYR A 553 1.20 4.79 11.65
N ASP A 554 1.25 6.04 12.12
CA ASP A 554 0.56 6.41 13.36
C ASP A 554 -0.95 6.21 13.29
N ILE A 555 -1.55 6.46 12.13
CA ILE A 555 -2.99 6.30 11.91
C ILE A 555 -3.34 4.82 11.70
N THR A 556 -2.68 4.15 10.77
CA THR A 556 -3.10 2.82 10.28
C THR A 556 -2.47 1.64 11.03
N LYS A 557 -1.34 1.87 11.71
CA LYS A 557 -0.40 0.86 12.22
C LYS A 557 0.15 -0.10 11.14
N ASP A 558 -0.09 0.16 9.85
CA ASP A 558 0.47 -0.62 8.75
C ASP A 558 1.96 -0.31 8.57
N ALA A 559 2.81 -1.30 8.88
CA ALA A 559 4.25 -1.23 8.69
C ALA A 559 4.71 -1.69 7.29
N SER A 560 3.80 -2.04 6.36
CA SER A 560 4.14 -2.60 5.04
C SER A 560 4.92 -1.65 4.12
N ILE A 561 4.83 -0.34 4.36
CA ILE A 561 5.60 0.68 3.64
C ILE A 561 7.08 0.73 4.04
N PHE A 562 7.44 0.15 5.18
CA PHE A 562 8.81 0.15 5.71
C PHE A 562 9.57 -1.10 5.27
N ASP A 563 9.63 -1.38 3.99
CA ASP A 563 10.34 -2.54 3.43
C ASP A 563 11.88 -2.33 3.38
N ALA A 564 12.64 -3.29 2.83
CA ALA A 564 14.09 -3.13 2.62
C ALA A 564 14.44 -1.97 1.66
N PHE A 565 13.53 -1.56 0.77
CA PHE A 565 13.75 -0.43 -0.14
C PHE A 565 13.53 0.92 0.54
N PHE A 566 12.63 0.98 1.52
CA PHE A 566 12.54 2.09 2.47
C PHE A 566 13.83 2.22 3.28
N GLN A 567 14.41 1.11 3.76
CA GLN A 567 15.69 1.16 4.48
C GLN A 567 16.82 1.77 3.63
N ILE A 568 16.96 1.32 2.38
CA ILE A 568 17.93 1.88 1.42
C ILE A 568 17.68 3.37 1.15
N MET A 569 16.41 3.79 1.07
CA MET A 569 16.01 5.19 0.90
C MET A 569 16.37 6.03 2.15
N PHE A 570 16.08 5.53 3.35
CA PHE A 570 16.38 6.23 4.60
C PHE A 570 17.88 6.35 4.86
N GLN A 571 18.67 5.33 4.50
CA GLN A 571 20.14 5.39 4.52
C GLN A 571 20.67 6.50 3.60
N LYS A 572 20.13 6.63 2.37
CA LYS A 572 20.44 7.74 1.46
C LYS A 572 20.05 9.11 2.03
N VAL A 573 18.91 9.22 2.74
CA VAL A 573 18.54 10.46 3.42
C VAL A 573 19.56 10.82 4.51
N LEU A 574 19.89 9.89 5.41
CA LEU A 574 20.91 10.13 6.44
C LEU A 574 22.29 10.48 5.85
N GLU A 575 22.71 9.80 4.79
CA GLU A 575 23.94 10.12 4.04
C GLU A 575 23.90 11.55 3.48
N THR A 576 22.77 11.98 2.92
CA THR A 576 22.58 13.36 2.42
C THR A 576 22.67 14.37 3.56
N LEU A 577 21.93 14.17 4.66
CA LEU A 577 21.91 15.14 5.75
C LEU A 577 23.30 15.25 6.42
N GLU A 578 24.07 14.18 6.52
CA GLU A 578 25.45 14.24 7.05
C GLU A 578 26.43 14.90 6.06
N ASN A 579 26.34 14.56 4.76
CA ASN A 579 27.11 15.21 3.69
C ASN A 579 26.87 16.72 3.64
N GLU A 580 25.65 17.16 3.95
CA GLU A 580 25.26 18.58 3.93
C GLU A 580 25.46 19.28 5.29
N ARG A 581 25.81 18.57 6.37
CA ARG A 581 26.43 19.18 7.57
C ARG A 581 27.89 19.54 7.31
N ASN A 582 28.57 18.76 6.48
CA ASN A 582 29.92 19.03 5.98
C ASN A 582 29.88 19.34 4.46
N HIS A 583 29.05 20.32 4.07
CA HIS A 583 28.78 20.67 2.67
C HIS A 583 30.04 20.93 1.82
N ASP A 584 30.03 20.40 0.59
CA ASP A 584 31.04 20.60 -0.46
C ASP A 584 30.31 20.63 -1.83
N ASP A 585 30.71 21.52 -2.76
CA ASP A 585 30.16 21.58 -4.13
C ASP A 585 30.27 20.22 -4.88
N ALA A 586 31.16 19.31 -4.44
CA ALA A 586 31.27 17.95 -4.97
C ALA A 586 30.11 17.01 -4.57
N ASN A 587 29.40 17.31 -3.48
CA ASN A 587 28.18 16.60 -3.06
C ASN A 587 26.96 17.16 -3.81
N TYR A 588 26.77 18.47 -3.71
CA TYR A 588 25.74 19.23 -4.41
C TYR A 588 26.22 20.64 -4.72
N MET A 589 26.00 21.10 -5.95
CA MET A 589 26.39 22.43 -6.41
C MET A 589 25.18 23.20 -6.94
N ILE A 590 24.97 24.43 -6.44
CA ILE A 590 24.05 25.39 -7.08
C ILE A 590 24.62 25.74 -8.46
N THR A 591 23.91 25.32 -9.51
CA THR A 591 24.33 25.46 -10.92
C THR A 591 23.64 26.60 -11.67
N ILE A 592 22.53 27.12 -11.15
CA ILE A 592 21.83 28.28 -11.72
C ILE A 592 22.65 29.54 -11.37
N GLY A 593 23.03 30.32 -12.39
CA GLY A 593 24.03 31.40 -12.23
C GLY A 593 23.63 32.48 -11.23
N ASN A 594 22.44 33.07 -11.40
CA ASN A 594 21.95 34.13 -10.51
C ASN A 594 21.81 33.64 -9.06
N ASP A 595 21.36 32.39 -8.89
CA ASP A 595 21.14 31.77 -7.59
C ASP A 595 22.48 31.45 -6.92
N ARG A 596 23.49 31.05 -7.70
CA ARG A 596 24.88 30.91 -7.22
C ARG A 596 25.49 32.27 -6.86
N ASP A 597 25.06 33.37 -7.46
CA ASP A 597 25.51 34.72 -7.06
C ASP A 597 24.73 35.27 -5.83
N ALA A 598 23.76 34.53 -5.28
CA ALA A 598 22.91 34.96 -4.18
C ALA A 598 23.49 34.64 -2.78
N GLY A 599 23.92 35.69 -2.09
CA GLY A 599 24.43 35.62 -0.71
C GLY A 599 25.80 34.94 -0.58
N PRO A 600 26.34 34.80 0.63
CA PRO A 600 27.57 34.06 0.85
C PRO A 600 27.33 32.53 0.74
N HIS A 601 28.36 31.83 0.27
CA HIS A 601 28.46 30.36 0.32
C HIS A 601 29.19 29.86 1.56
N GLU A 602 30.08 30.70 2.12
CA GLU A 602 30.87 30.32 3.28
C GLU A 602 29.97 30.17 4.51
N VAL A 603 30.02 28.99 5.12
CA VAL A 603 29.28 28.61 6.32
C VAL A 603 30.20 27.92 7.32
N ASN A 604 29.86 28.02 8.60
CA ASN A 604 30.59 27.33 9.66
C ASN A 604 30.18 25.85 9.72
N LEU A 605 30.95 24.95 9.09
CA LEU A 605 30.70 23.50 9.13
C LEU A 605 30.77 22.93 10.56
N GLU A 606 31.63 23.50 11.42
CA GLU A 606 31.72 23.15 12.86
C GLU A 606 30.46 23.55 13.67
N SER A 607 29.46 24.21 13.05
CA SER A 607 28.18 24.48 13.71
C SER A 607 27.30 23.23 13.84
N GLY A 608 27.49 22.21 12.99
CA GLY A 608 26.69 20.99 12.96
C GLY A 608 25.28 21.13 12.39
N LEU A 609 24.90 22.32 11.88
CA LEU A 609 23.67 22.55 11.12
C LEU A 609 23.74 21.91 9.72
N ILE A 610 22.58 21.57 9.16
CA ILE A 610 22.44 21.00 7.81
C ILE A 610 22.29 22.15 6.80
N TRP A 611 23.10 22.16 5.75
CA TRP A 611 23.02 23.08 4.61
C TRP A 611 21.75 22.84 3.79
N SER A 612 21.22 23.88 3.15
CA SER A 612 20.13 23.80 2.17
C SER A 612 20.39 24.82 1.07
N GLY A 613 20.32 24.41 -0.19
CA GLY A 613 20.51 25.32 -1.31
C GLY A 613 19.33 26.29 -1.42
N TYR A 614 18.12 25.75 -1.28
CA TYR A 614 16.86 26.44 -1.51
C TYR A 614 15.90 26.27 -0.33
N ARG A 615 14.85 27.09 -0.36
CA ARG A 615 13.70 27.16 0.55
C ARG A 615 12.54 26.31 0.03
N PRO A 616 11.50 26.02 0.84
CA PRO A 616 10.26 25.42 0.36
C PRO A 616 9.44 26.30 -0.60
N SER A 617 9.88 27.53 -0.92
CA SER A 617 9.38 28.35 -2.03
C SER A 617 10.21 28.21 -3.31
N ASP A 618 11.10 27.23 -3.38
CA ASP A 618 11.98 26.97 -4.53
C ASP A 618 12.95 28.14 -4.85
N ASP A 619 13.02 29.12 -3.95
CA ASP A 619 13.95 30.26 -3.90
C ASP A 619 15.26 29.87 -3.20
N VAL A 620 16.38 30.44 -3.64
CA VAL A 620 17.70 30.21 -3.03
C VAL A 620 17.81 30.83 -1.63
N ASN A 621 18.41 30.10 -0.68
CA ASN A 621 18.70 30.62 0.66
C ASN A 621 19.81 31.69 0.59
N TYR A 622 19.68 32.78 1.36
CA TYR A 622 20.73 33.81 1.41
C TYR A 622 21.91 33.32 2.27
N TYR A 623 21.67 32.97 3.53
CA TYR A 623 22.59 32.17 4.34
C TYR A 623 22.16 30.70 4.29
N LYS A 624 23.10 29.78 4.05
CA LYS A 624 22.76 28.43 3.57
C LYS A 624 22.33 27.44 4.67
N PHE A 625 22.34 27.80 5.97
CA PHE A 625 21.66 27.01 7.00
C PHE A 625 20.22 27.52 7.19
N PHE A 626 19.29 26.90 6.50
CA PHE A 626 17.85 27.20 6.56
C PHE A 626 17.22 26.58 7.83
N ILE A 627 16.75 27.43 8.75
CA ILE A 627 16.41 27.02 10.11
C ILE A 627 15.08 26.25 10.22
N PRO A 628 13.97 26.68 9.57
CA PRO A 628 12.75 25.86 9.52
C PRO A 628 12.98 24.47 8.92
N GLY A 629 13.83 24.35 7.90
CA GLY A 629 14.23 23.05 7.32
C GLY A 629 15.00 22.17 8.32
N ASN A 630 15.98 22.75 9.02
CA ASN A 630 16.72 22.06 10.10
C ASN A 630 15.78 21.61 11.23
N MET A 631 14.83 22.45 11.64
CA MET A 631 13.83 22.11 12.66
C MET A 631 12.90 20.98 12.20
N PHE A 632 12.46 21.00 10.93
CA PHE A 632 11.63 19.93 10.36
C PHE A 632 12.41 18.62 10.25
N ALA A 633 13.71 18.66 9.95
CA ALA A 633 14.58 17.49 9.96
C ALA A 633 14.70 16.87 11.36
N VAL A 634 14.96 17.67 12.40
CA VAL A 634 15.00 17.21 13.79
C VAL A 634 13.69 16.51 14.18
N ALA A 635 12.54 17.16 13.98
CA ALA A 635 11.24 16.62 14.36
C ALA A 635 10.90 15.32 13.60
N THR A 636 11.24 15.27 12.30
CA THR A 636 10.97 14.09 11.45
C THR A 636 11.89 12.92 11.78
N LEU A 637 13.16 13.17 12.08
CA LEU A 637 14.11 12.13 12.50
C LEU A 637 13.78 11.56 13.90
N GLU A 638 13.41 12.42 14.86
CA GLU A 638 12.89 12.00 16.18
C GLU A 638 11.64 11.11 16.01
N LYS A 639 10.72 11.51 15.12
CA LYS A 639 9.51 10.76 14.82
C LYS A 639 9.80 9.42 14.15
N MET A 640 10.69 9.36 13.16
CA MET A 640 11.06 8.12 12.48
C MET A 640 11.81 7.16 13.41
N ALA A 641 12.64 7.64 14.33
CA ALA A 641 13.27 6.79 15.35
C ALA A 641 12.22 6.13 16.26
N ALA A 642 11.17 6.85 16.66
CA ALA A 642 10.05 6.29 17.43
C ALA A 642 9.24 5.25 16.62
N VAL A 643 9.06 5.45 15.31
CA VAL A 643 8.45 4.45 14.41
C VAL A 643 9.30 3.19 14.35
N PHE A 644 10.62 3.31 14.12
CA PHE A 644 11.55 2.17 14.05
C PHE A 644 11.60 1.37 15.36
N GLN A 645 11.55 2.05 16.51
CA GLN A 645 11.41 1.43 17.81
C GLN A 645 10.09 0.65 17.94
N SER A 646 8.98 1.24 17.46
CA SER A 646 7.64 0.63 17.54
C SER A 646 7.48 -0.61 16.65
N ILE A 647 8.06 -0.61 15.45
CA ILE A 647 8.05 -1.76 14.54
C ILE A 647 9.19 -2.77 14.83
N ASN A 648 10.09 -2.46 15.77
CA ASN A 648 11.28 -3.24 16.12
C ASN A 648 12.17 -3.61 14.91
N ARG A 649 12.49 -2.62 14.06
CA ARG A 649 13.34 -2.77 12.87
C ARG A 649 14.35 -1.62 12.77
N PHE A 650 15.33 -1.76 11.88
CA PHE A 650 16.30 -0.72 11.52
C PHE A 650 17.04 -0.07 12.72
N PRO A 651 17.68 -0.87 13.61
CA PRO A 651 18.29 -0.35 14.84
C PRO A 651 19.50 0.57 14.60
N ASN A 652 20.18 0.44 13.45
CA ASN A 652 21.29 1.31 13.09
C ASN A 652 20.77 2.69 12.67
N GLU A 653 19.74 2.70 11.84
CA GLU A 653 19.04 3.86 11.31
C GLU A 653 18.34 4.64 12.42
N LEU A 654 17.71 3.93 13.37
CA LEU A 654 17.17 4.49 14.62
C LEU A 654 18.26 5.22 15.41
N SER A 655 19.41 4.57 15.61
CA SER A 655 20.53 5.14 16.36
C SER A 655 21.11 6.39 15.68
N ALA A 656 21.29 6.34 14.36
CA ALA A 656 21.79 7.46 13.57
C ALA A 656 20.82 8.65 13.52
N ALA A 657 19.53 8.40 13.28
CA ALA A 657 18.50 9.43 13.28
C ALA A 657 18.37 10.12 14.66
N THR A 658 18.40 9.33 15.75
CA THR A 658 18.36 9.85 17.12
C THR A 658 19.56 10.75 17.42
N LEU A 659 20.77 10.32 17.04
CA LEU A 659 21.99 11.09 17.24
C LEU A 659 21.96 12.41 16.45
N MET A 660 21.76 12.33 15.13
CA MET A 660 21.74 13.50 14.24
C MET A 660 20.68 14.52 14.67
N ALA A 661 19.46 14.08 15.01
CA ALA A 661 18.42 14.98 15.49
C ALA A 661 18.84 15.70 16.79
N SER A 662 19.46 14.99 17.74
CA SER A 662 19.93 15.60 18.99
C SER A 662 21.06 16.62 18.79
N GLU A 663 21.97 16.35 17.86
CA GLU A 663 23.08 17.26 17.52
C GLU A 663 22.58 18.51 16.78
N VAL A 664 21.73 18.34 15.77
CA VAL A 664 21.15 19.46 15.01
C VAL A 664 20.23 20.31 15.90
N ARG A 665 19.47 19.71 16.82
CA ARG A 665 18.67 20.45 17.83
C ARG A 665 19.56 21.32 18.73
N ALA A 666 20.71 20.82 19.16
CA ALA A 666 21.68 21.59 19.94
C ALA A 666 22.35 22.71 19.11
N ALA A 667 22.62 22.45 17.82
CA ALA A 667 23.15 23.42 16.88
C ALA A 667 22.17 24.59 16.64
N ILE A 668 20.88 24.31 16.44
CA ILE A 668 19.81 25.32 16.30
C ILE A 668 19.80 26.25 17.51
N GLU A 669 19.74 25.70 18.73
CA GLU A 669 19.73 26.53 19.95
C GLU A 669 20.99 27.40 20.10
N THR A 670 22.14 26.91 19.64
CA THR A 670 23.45 27.58 19.76
C THR A 670 23.66 28.68 18.71
N TYR A 671 23.24 28.48 17.46
CA TYR A 671 23.60 29.33 16.31
C TYR A 671 22.41 30.05 15.64
N ALA A 672 21.18 29.55 15.84
CA ALA A 672 19.97 30.07 15.19
C ALA A 672 19.12 30.97 16.10
N THR A 673 19.55 31.27 17.33
CA THR A 673 18.78 32.08 18.28
C THR A 673 19.27 33.53 18.37
N TYR A 674 18.35 34.47 18.60
CA TYR A 674 18.64 35.90 18.73
C TYR A 674 17.76 36.56 19.81
N ASN A 675 18.36 37.38 20.67
CA ASN A 675 17.70 38.17 21.71
C ASN A 675 17.22 39.50 21.11
N HIS A 676 16.09 39.48 20.39
CA HIS A 676 15.54 40.65 19.75
C HIS A 676 15.14 41.72 20.79
N PRO A 677 15.55 43.01 20.63
CA PRO A 677 15.28 44.06 21.62
C PRO A 677 13.79 44.24 21.98
N THR A 678 12.89 43.98 21.03
CA THR A 678 11.43 44.08 21.21
C THR A 678 10.77 42.79 21.73
N TYR A 679 11.23 41.62 21.27
CA TYR A 679 10.50 40.34 21.43
C TYR A 679 11.19 39.36 22.39
N GLY A 680 12.41 39.63 22.85
CA GLY A 680 13.21 38.67 23.60
C GLY A 680 13.82 37.60 22.69
N LYS A 681 14.10 36.40 23.22
CA LYS A 681 14.71 35.32 22.45
C LYS A 681 13.75 34.84 21.36
N ILE A 682 14.16 34.97 20.10
CA ILE A 682 13.51 34.45 18.89
C ILE A 682 14.45 33.50 18.13
N TYR A 683 13.91 32.81 17.14
CA TYR A 683 14.68 32.09 16.12
C TYR A 683 14.94 32.97 14.89
N ALA A 684 16.08 32.78 14.24
CA ALA A 684 16.39 33.29 12.91
C ALA A 684 15.82 32.36 11.82
N PHE A 685 15.56 32.91 10.62
CA PHE A 685 15.07 32.16 9.46
C PHE A 685 16.20 31.40 8.76
N GLU A 686 17.37 32.04 8.65
CA GLU A 686 18.60 31.47 8.12
C GLU A 686 19.81 31.92 8.96
N THR A 687 20.90 31.16 8.95
CA THR A 687 22.19 31.56 9.54
C THR A 687 23.38 31.04 8.73
N ASN A 688 24.55 31.67 8.89
CA ASN A 688 25.83 31.13 8.41
C ASN A 688 26.60 30.36 9.48
N GLY A 689 26.09 30.31 10.72
CA GLY A 689 26.68 29.56 11.83
C GLY A 689 27.99 30.12 12.42
N PHE A 690 28.51 31.25 11.92
CA PHE A 690 29.78 31.81 12.41
C PHE A 690 29.68 32.54 13.76
N SER A 691 28.47 32.88 14.20
CA SER A 691 28.22 33.57 15.49
C SER A 691 27.20 32.82 16.33
N SER A 692 27.65 32.35 17.51
CA SER A 692 26.78 31.83 18.58
C SER A 692 26.42 32.89 19.63
N ASP A 693 26.77 34.16 19.43
CA ASP A 693 26.28 35.23 20.31
C ASP A 693 24.80 35.48 20.01
N ALA A 694 23.93 35.08 20.93
CA ALA A 694 22.51 35.35 20.86
C ALA A 694 22.19 36.85 20.86
N ASN A 695 23.11 37.74 21.25
CA ASN A 695 22.89 39.19 21.24
C ASN A 695 23.35 39.85 19.92
N SER A 696 23.89 39.05 18.98
CA SER A 696 24.30 39.49 17.66
C SER A 696 23.38 38.92 16.56
N ASP A 697 22.94 39.80 15.67
CA ASP A 697 22.24 39.54 14.42
C ASP A 697 23.20 39.22 13.25
N SER A 698 24.48 39.53 13.40
CA SER A 698 25.52 39.29 12.39
C SER A 698 25.59 37.82 11.99
N GLY A 699 25.35 37.56 10.70
CA GLY A 699 25.31 36.20 10.14
C GLY A 699 23.95 35.49 10.24
N LYS A 700 22.89 36.17 10.68
CA LYS A 700 21.52 35.64 10.83
C LYS A 700 20.54 36.47 9.99
N LEU A 701 19.59 35.81 9.34
CA LEU A 701 18.49 36.48 8.63
C LEU A 701 17.22 36.44 9.50
N LEU A 702 16.68 37.61 9.82
CA LEU A 702 15.50 37.76 10.69
C LEU A 702 14.28 38.12 9.82
N MET A 703 13.45 37.12 9.53
CA MET A 703 12.20 37.21 8.75
C MET A 703 11.35 35.95 9.00
N ASP A 704 10.24 35.80 8.30
CA ASP A 704 9.67 34.49 7.96
C ASP A 704 8.95 34.58 6.61
N ALA A 705 8.78 33.44 5.94
CA ALA A 705 8.21 33.32 4.60
C ALA A 705 6.92 32.47 4.61
N ALA A 706 6.23 32.38 3.47
CA ALA A 706 4.91 31.75 3.40
C ALA A 706 4.98 30.22 3.30
N ASN A 707 6.00 29.68 2.62
CA ASN A 707 6.08 28.26 2.34
C ASN A 707 6.53 27.46 3.56
N ILE A 708 5.94 26.28 3.74
CA ILE A 708 6.14 25.43 4.92
C ILE A 708 7.21 24.37 4.56
N PRO A 709 8.23 24.12 5.39
CA PRO A 709 8.44 24.65 6.74
C PRO A 709 8.81 26.14 6.80
N SER A 710 8.09 26.87 7.65
CA SER A 710 8.34 28.26 8.05
C SER A 710 8.49 28.35 9.57
N LEU A 711 9.04 29.45 10.11
CA LEU A 711 9.15 29.65 11.57
C LEU A 711 7.76 29.65 12.25
N LEU A 712 6.72 30.12 11.56
CA LEU A 712 5.33 30.03 12.00
C LEU A 712 4.88 28.57 12.22
N SER A 713 5.32 27.65 11.35
CA SER A 713 4.84 26.26 11.27
C SER A 713 5.44 25.28 12.30
N ILE A 714 6.52 25.65 12.99
CA ILE A 714 7.37 24.69 13.72
C ILE A 714 6.66 23.86 14.81
N PRO A 715 5.57 24.32 15.48
CA PRO A 715 4.82 23.46 16.40
C PRO A 715 3.89 22.47 15.70
N TRP A 716 3.37 22.81 14.52
CA TRP A 716 2.55 21.89 13.72
C TRP A 716 3.39 20.76 13.11
N LEU A 717 4.66 21.05 12.80
CA LEU A 717 5.67 20.06 12.41
C LEU A 717 6.24 19.25 13.60
N GLY A 718 5.90 19.61 14.84
CA GLY A 718 6.30 18.89 16.05
C GLY A 718 7.71 19.21 16.60
N TYR A 719 8.40 20.25 16.09
CA TYR A 719 9.74 20.60 16.60
C TYR A 719 9.71 21.20 18.02
N ALA A 720 8.69 22.00 18.33
CA ALA A 720 8.49 22.70 19.60
C ALA A 720 7.02 22.65 20.03
N ALA A 721 6.74 22.93 21.31
CA ALA A 721 5.36 23.09 21.78
C ALA A 721 4.76 24.43 21.32
N LYS A 722 3.43 24.50 21.15
CA LYS A 722 2.73 25.75 20.78
C LYS A 722 2.92 26.88 21.80
N ASP A 723 3.18 26.53 23.05
CA ASP A 723 3.41 27.42 24.18
C ASP A 723 4.89 27.62 24.54
N ASP A 724 5.84 27.12 23.71
CA ASP A 724 7.26 27.45 23.90
C ASP A 724 7.48 28.96 23.82
N ALA A 725 8.24 29.49 24.78
CA ALA A 725 8.48 30.93 24.88
C ALA A 725 9.30 31.47 23.70
N THR A 726 10.25 30.70 23.16
CA THR A 726 11.03 31.11 21.98
C THR A 726 10.15 31.14 20.74
N TYR A 727 9.30 30.13 20.55
CA TYR A 727 8.28 30.12 19.49
C TYR A 727 7.30 31.29 19.63
N LEU A 728 6.72 31.54 20.79
CA LEU A 728 5.73 32.62 20.98
C LEU A 728 6.34 34.01 20.72
N ASN A 729 7.58 34.25 21.15
CA ASN A 729 8.32 35.47 20.81
C ASN A 729 8.54 35.58 19.29
N THR A 730 8.92 34.46 18.65
CA THR A 730 9.13 34.39 17.20
C THR A 730 7.82 34.64 16.45
N ARG A 731 6.70 34.03 16.87
CA ARG A 731 5.35 34.26 16.34
C ARG A 731 4.95 35.73 16.43
N ALA A 732 5.29 36.41 17.53
CA ALA A 732 5.04 37.85 17.69
C ALA A 732 5.90 38.72 16.76
N PHE A 733 7.15 38.33 16.50
CA PHE A 733 8.03 38.99 15.52
C PHE A 733 7.54 38.79 14.07
N ILE A 734 7.32 37.54 13.66
CA ILE A 734 7.03 37.18 12.25
C ILE A 734 5.64 37.63 11.76
N LEU A 735 4.69 37.78 12.69
CA LEU A 735 3.35 38.35 12.44
C LEU A 735 3.28 39.86 12.71
N SER A 736 4.40 40.56 12.52
CA SER A 736 4.53 42.01 12.69
C SER A 736 5.33 42.64 11.54
N LYS A 737 5.30 43.97 11.43
CA LYS A 737 6.06 44.73 10.41
C LYS A 737 7.58 44.76 10.61
N ASP A 738 8.08 44.12 11.68
CA ASP A 738 9.52 43.86 11.82
C ASP A 738 9.96 42.65 10.96
N ASN A 739 9.02 41.82 10.48
CA ASN A 739 9.24 40.90 9.37
C ASN A 739 9.01 41.60 8.02
N PRO A 740 10.00 41.67 7.10
CA PRO A 740 9.86 42.36 5.82
C PRO A 740 8.79 41.78 4.87
N TYR A 741 8.31 40.56 5.11
CA TYR A 741 7.26 39.91 4.31
C TYR A 741 5.89 39.86 5.02
N TYR A 742 5.70 40.59 6.14
CA TYR A 742 4.39 40.73 6.78
C TYR A 742 3.59 41.89 6.19
N TYR A 743 2.49 41.57 5.53
CA TYR A 743 1.64 42.51 4.81
C TYR A 743 0.32 42.78 5.53
N GLU A 744 -0.14 44.04 5.53
CA GLU A 744 -1.48 44.42 5.97
C GLU A 744 -2.23 45.12 4.82
N GLY A 745 -3.37 44.54 4.40
CA GLY A 745 -4.24 45.09 3.37
C GLY A 745 -5.68 45.33 3.85
N THR A 746 -6.55 45.64 2.91
CA THR A 746 -7.97 45.94 3.15
C THR A 746 -8.80 44.70 3.51
N TYR A 747 -8.49 43.55 2.91
CA TYR A 747 -9.26 42.31 3.06
C TYR A 747 -8.60 41.25 3.96
N ALA A 748 -7.28 41.31 4.11
CA ALA A 748 -6.50 40.35 4.90
C ALA A 748 -5.17 40.95 5.36
N LYS A 749 -4.52 40.26 6.29
CA LYS A 749 -3.13 40.48 6.66
C LYS A 749 -2.44 39.17 7.02
N GLY A 750 -1.15 39.05 6.74
CA GLY A 750 -0.40 37.81 6.89
C GLY A 750 0.99 37.88 6.25
N ILE A 751 1.68 36.75 6.26
CA ILE A 751 3.02 36.61 5.66
C ILE A 751 2.88 36.28 4.16
N GLY A 752 3.71 36.90 3.32
CA GLY A 752 3.95 36.51 1.94
C GLY A 752 5.35 35.91 1.75
N ASP A 753 5.86 35.87 0.53
CA ASP A 753 7.13 35.20 0.21
C ASP A 753 8.00 36.07 -0.71
N PRO A 754 9.35 35.99 -0.62
CA PRO A 754 10.24 36.56 -1.64
C PRO A 754 9.98 36.05 -3.07
N HIS A 755 9.26 34.93 -3.26
CA HIS A 755 8.99 34.33 -4.57
C HIS A 755 7.90 35.04 -5.43
N ASP A 756 6.98 35.82 -4.85
CA ASP A 756 5.74 36.17 -5.56
C ASP A 756 5.87 37.23 -6.66
N MET A 757 4.92 37.28 -7.59
CA MET A 757 5.00 38.12 -8.80
C MET A 757 3.90 39.20 -8.87
N ILE A 758 3.22 39.49 -7.76
CA ILE A 758 2.04 40.37 -7.74
C ILE A 758 2.44 41.81 -7.45
N GLY A 759 2.35 42.67 -8.47
CA GLY A 759 2.43 44.12 -8.27
C GLY A 759 3.84 44.73 -8.30
N GLY A 760 4.90 43.96 -8.58
CA GLY A 760 6.18 44.55 -9.02
C GLY A 760 7.44 43.83 -8.54
N THR A 761 8.05 44.37 -7.49
CA THR A 761 9.38 43.99 -6.97
C THR A 761 9.32 43.72 -5.47
N ASN A 762 10.12 42.78 -5.00
CA ASN A 762 9.91 42.12 -3.72
C ASN A 762 10.98 42.60 -2.69
N PRO A 763 10.63 42.86 -1.41
CA PRO A 763 9.29 42.91 -0.84
C PRO A 763 8.48 44.10 -1.36
N HIS A 764 7.16 43.96 -1.38
CA HIS A 764 6.27 44.72 -2.26
C HIS A 764 5.89 46.08 -1.62
N PRO A 765 6.39 47.23 -2.12
CA PRO A 765 6.30 48.49 -1.37
C PRO A 765 4.91 49.12 -1.35
N GLU A 766 4.07 48.79 -2.34
CA GLU A 766 2.74 49.40 -2.54
C GLU A 766 1.60 48.37 -2.61
N THR A 767 1.91 47.06 -2.66
CA THR A 767 0.94 45.97 -2.83
C THR A 767 1.09 44.95 -1.69
N PRO A 768 0.12 44.85 -0.76
CA PRO A 768 0.21 43.86 0.32
C PRO A 768 -0.14 42.47 -0.22
N VAL A 769 0.80 41.53 -0.18
CA VAL A 769 0.72 40.23 -0.87
C VAL A 769 0.90 39.01 0.07
N PRO A 770 0.00 38.81 1.05
CA PRO A 770 0.01 37.60 1.85
C PRO A 770 -0.36 36.37 1.01
N TRP A 771 0.10 35.20 1.45
CA TRP A 771 -0.18 33.92 0.80
C TRP A 771 -1.22 33.12 1.60
N HIS A 772 -2.08 32.36 0.90
CA HIS A 772 -3.13 31.58 1.60
C HIS A 772 -2.52 30.50 2.52
N MET A 773 -1.36 29.94 2.19
CA MET A 773 -0.69 28.93 3.02
C MET A 773 -0.26 29.48 4.39
N ALA A 774 0.23 30.72 4.43
CA ALA A 774 0.63 31.37 5.68
C ALA A 774 -0.58 31.61 6.60
N LEU A 775 -1.72 32.04 6.04
CA LEU A 775 -2.97 32.22 6.78
C LEU A 775 -3.48 30.87 7.35
N ALA A 776 -3.46 29.82 6.53
CA ALA A 776 -3.83 28.48 6.97
C ALA A 776 -2.93 28.00 8.12
N MET A 777 -1.62 28.16 7.98
CA MET A 777 -0.65 27.76 8.99
C MET A 777 -0.78 28.59 10.27
N GLN A 778 -1.08 29.89 10.18
CA GLN A 778 -1.37 30.73 11.35
C GLN A 778 -2.57 30.17 12.15
N GLY A 779 -3.63 29.72 11.47
CA GLY A 779 -4.80 29.08 12.07
C GLY A 779 -4.52 27.69 12.66
N LEU A 780 -3.71 26.86 12.00
CA LEU A 780 -3.34 25.52 12.49
C LEU A 780 -2.47 25.57 13.76
N THR A 781 -1.63 26.61 13.88
CA THR A 781 -0.64 26.76 14.96
C THR A 781 -1.13 27.56 16.17
N THR A 782 -2.38 28.05 16.15
CA THR A 782 -3.05 28.65 17.30
C THR A 782 -4.13 27.72 17.87
N ASP A 783 -4.65 28.06 19.04
CA ASP A 783 -5.87 27.51 19.63
C ASP A 783 -6.84 28.63 20.07
N ASN A 784 -6.56 29.88 19.68
CA ASN A 784 -7.47 31.01 19.84
C ASN A 784 -8.55 30.97 18.74
N GLN A 785 -9.75 30.54 19.09
CA GLN A 785 -10.87 30.38 18.15
C GLN A 785 -11.14 31.63 17.29
N ALA A 786 -11.03 32.83 17.85
CA ALA A 786 -11.27 34.07 17.10
C ALA A 786 -10.15 34.35 16.06
N GLU A 787 -8.92 33.90 16.31
CA GLU A 787 -7.82 33.98 15.34
C GLU A 787 -8.04 32.97 14.20
N ILE A 788 -8.46 31.75 14.53
CA ILE A 788 -8.82 30.68 13.57
C ILE A 788 -9.95 31.17 12.64
N GLU A 789 -11.03 31.71 13.22
CA GLU A 789 -12.16 32.25 12.47
C GLU A 789 -11.75 33.43 11.58
N THR A 790 -10.85 34.30 12.05
CA THR A 790 -10.29 35.40 11.22
C THR A 790 -9.47 34.86 10.04
N MET A 791 -8.67 33.81 10.22
CA MET A 791 -7.91 33.21 9.11
C MET A 791 -8.83 32.56 8.08
N ILE A 792 -9.88 31.85 8.52
CA ILE A 792 -10.91 31.30 7.63
C ILE A 792 -11.69 32.40 6.91
N GLU A 793 -12.03 33.50 7.58
CA GLU A 793 -12.70 34.66 6.96
C GLU A 793 -11.81 35.27 5.87
N TYR A 794 -10.54 35.58 6.16
CA TYR A 794 -9.59 36.09 5.18
C TYR A 794 -9.52 35.16 3.97
N MET A 795 -9.16 33.89 4.17
CA MET A 795 -8.99 32.92 3.09
C MET A 795 -10.26 32.71 2.24
N THR A 796 -11.45 32.73 2.86
CA THR A 796 -12.72 32.59 2.13
C THR A 796 -13.01 33.82 1.27
N ASN A 797 -12.78 35.01 1.81
CA ASN A 797 -13.07 36.28 1.16
C ASN A 797 -12.02 36.67 0.10
N THR A 798 -10.83 36.07 0.11
CA THR A 798 -9.72 36.43 -0.79
C THR A 798 -9.53 35.49 -1.99
N THR A 799 -10.46 34.54 -2.22
CA THR A 799 -10.43 33.61 -3.37
C THR A 799 -10.67 34.24 -4.75
N GLY A 800 -10.76 35.57 -4.89
CA GLY A 800 -11.08 36.24 -6.17
C GLY A 800 -12.41 35.82 -6.82
N GLY A 801 -13.29 35.12 -6.09
CA GLY A 801 -14.52 34.51 -6.61
C GLY A 801 -14.34 33.14 -7.28
N THR A 802 -13.16 32.51 -7.17
CA THR A 802 -12.90 31.14 -7.67
C THR A 802 -13.43 30.06 -6.73
N TYR A 803 -13.57 30.38 -5.44
CA TYR A 803 -13.88 29.47 -4.33
C TYR A 803 -12.81 28.37 -4.14
N VAL A 804 -11.56 28.66 -4.48
CA VAL A 804 -10.38 27.84 -4.18
C VAL A 804 -9.24 28.74 -3.69
N MET A 805 -8.20 28.14 -3.11
CA MET A 805 -7.05 28.87 -2.60
C MET A 805 -6.02 29.11 -3.70
N HIS A 806 -5.37 30.26 -3.63
CA HIS A 806 -4.31 30.70 -4.53
C HIS A 806 -2.97 30.75 -3.80
N GLU A 807 -1.88 30.89 -4.56
CA GLU A 807 -0.53 31.04 -4.01
C GLU A 807 -0.41 32.35 -3.22
N ALA A 808 -0.24 33.47 -3.92
CA ALA A 808 -0.27 34.83 -3.38
C ALA A 808 -1.54 35.57 -3.84
N PHE A 809 -1.95 36.61 -3.11
CA PHE A 809 -3.02 37.51 -3.55
C PHE A 809 -2.81 38.95 -3.04
N ASN A 810 -3.25 39.94 -3.83
CA ASN A 810 -3.27 41.34 -3.40
C ASN A 810 -4.37 41.55 -2.34
N ALA A 811 -3.98 41.75 -1.08
CA ALA A 811 -4.92 41.97 0.03
C ALA A 811 -5.65 43.33 -0.01
N ASN A 812 -5.37 44.20 -1.00
CA ASN A 812 -6.21 45.36 -1.34
C ASN A 812 -7.15 45.10 -2.53
N ASN A 813 -6.87 44.12 -3.38
CA ASN A 813 -7.75 43.68 -4.47
C ASN A 813 -7.60 42.16 -4.72
N PRO A 814 -8.35 41.29 -4.01
CA PRO A 814 -8.19 39.84 -4.13
C PRO A 814 -8.62 39.22 -5.48
N SER A 815 -8.98 40.04 -6.48
CA SER A 815 -9.09 39.58 -7.88
C SER A 815 -7.74 39.51 -8.60
N GLU A 816 -6.68 40.07 -8.01
CA GLU A 816 -5.29 39.94 -8.42
C GLU A 816 -4.59 38.90 -7.53
N TYR A 817 -4.25 37.75 -8.10
CA TYR A 817 -3.63 36.61 -7.42
C TYR A 817 -2.76 35.79 -8.39
N SER A 818 -1.92 34.90 -7.86
CA SER A 818 -1.12 33.95 -8.64
C SER A 818 -1.64 32.50 -8.52
N ARG A 819 -1.43 31.73 -9.59
CA ARG A 819 -1.82 30.31 -9.77
C ARG A 819 -3.33 30.02 -9.65
N ASP A 820 -3.99 29.85 -10.80
CA ASP A 820 -5.41 29.50 -10.88
C ASP A 820 -5.69 28.03 -10.46
N TRP A 821 -4.68 27.15 -10.49
CA TRP A 821 -4.80 25.73 -10.12
C TRP A 821 -3.61 25.30 -9.25
N PHE A 822 -3.71 25.53 -7.93
CA PHE A 822 -2.72 25.08 -6.95
C PHE A 822 -3.42 24.39 -5.78
N THR A 823 -3.15 23.10 -5.60
CA THR A 823 -3.98 22.24 -4.71
C THR A 823 -3.43 22.10 -3.29
N TRP A 824 -2.15 22.37 -3.04
CA TRP A 824 -1.58 22.37 -1.68
C TRP A 824 -2.19 23.46 -0.76
N PRO A 825 -2.34 24.74 -1.18
CA PRO A 825 -3.07 25.74 -0.37
C PRO A 825 -4.53 25.34 -0.11
N CYS A 826 -5.17 24.67 -1.07
CA CYS A 826 -6.54 24.14 -0.90
C CYS A 826 -6.60 23.05 0.18
N ALA A 827 -5.64 22.13 0.17
CA ALA A 827 -5.51 21.09 1.18
C ALA A 827 -5.29 21.67 2.60
N LEU A 828 -4.44 22.70 2.74
CA LEU A 828 -4.25 23.38 4.03
C LEU A 828 -5.54 24.05 4.54
N TYR A 829 -6.28 24.77 3.69
CA TYR A 829 -7.58 25.36 4.07
C TYR A 829 -8.59 24.29 4.49
N ALA A 830 -8.71 23.21 3.71
CA ALA A 830 -9.66 22.14 3.99
C ALA A 830 -9.34 21.42 5.31
N HIS A 831 -8.06 21.12 5.57
CA HIS A 831 -7.63 20.52 6.83
C HIS A 831 -7.88 21.44 8.03
N LEU A 832 -7.60 22.75 7.91
CA LEU A 832 -7.91 23.75 8.95
C LEU A 832 -9.42 23.80 9.24
N TYR A 833 -10.26 23.90 8.21
CA TYR A 833 -11.72 24.00 8.41
C TYR A 833 -12.31 22.72 9.02
N LEU A 834 -11.90 21.54 8.54
CA LEU A 834 -12.33 20.25 9.10
C LEU A 834 -11.96 20.13 10.58
N THR A 835 -10.68 20.36 10.92
CA THR A 835 -10.16 20.08 12.27
C THR A 835 -10.47 21.18 13.30
N LYS A 836 -10.62 22.45 12.88
CA LYS A 836 -10.79 23.59 13.80
C LYS A 836 -12.15 24.30 13.74
N ILE A 837 -12.97 24.08 12.71
CA ILE A 837 -14.33 24.66 12.64
C ILE A 837 -15.39 23.56 12.77
N LEU A 838 -15.26 22.47 12.02
CA LEU A 838 -16.19 21.33 12.10
C LEU A 838 -15.84 20.33 13.22
N ASN A 839 -14.61 20.42 13.78
CA ASN A 839 -14.06 19.50 14.77
C ASN A 839 -14.11 18.01 14.31
N ILE A 840 -13.93 17.79 13.02
CA ILE A 840 -13.84 16.45 12.42
C ILE A 840 -12.41 15.95 12.63
N ASN A 841 -12.27 15.06 13.63
CA ASN A 841 -11.07 14.30 13.91
C ASN A 841 -11.41 12.81 14.16
N VAL A 842 -11.51 12.04 13.08
CA VAL A 842 -11.84 10.60 13.09
C VAL A 842 -10.78 9.74 13.83
N LEU A 843 -9.64 10.33 14.21
CA LEU A 843 -8.59 9.68 15.01
C LEU A 843 -8.88 9.73 16.52
N GLU A 844 -9.72 10.65 16.99
CA GLU A 844 -10.07 10.82 18.41
C GLU A 844 -11.47 10.24 18.74
N ASP A 845 -12.42 10.31 17.80
CA ASP A 845 -13.74 9.65 17.88
C ASP A 845 -13.85 8.49 16.85
N PRO A 846 -13.26 7.31 17.12
CA PRO A 846 -13.46 6.11 16.31
C PRO A 846 -14.88 5.54 16.50
N LEU A 847 -15.48 5.08 15.38
CA LEU A 847 -16.84 4.52 15.30
C LEU A 847 -16.97 3.06 15.80
#